data_AF-A0A8T7MJ69-F1
#
_entry.id   AF-A0A8T7MJ69-F1
#
_cell.length_a   1.000
_cell.length_b   1.000
_cell.length_c   1.000
_cell.angle_alpha   90.00
_cell.angle_beta   90.00
_cell.angle_gamma   90.00
#
_symmetry.space_group_name_H-M   'P 1'
#
loop_
_entity.id
_entity.type
_entity.pdbx_description
1 polymer ?
#
loop_
_entity_poly.entity_id
_entity_poly.type
_entity_poly.pdbx_seq_one_letter_code
_entity_poly.pdbx_strand_id
1 'polypeptide(L)'
;MSLKNLFVLLVVSSMLVGLLAACGETATPTITPTTAAATTVASTTAAIALTTTAVAPTTTVATTVAPTTAAATTVATTTNGLRVTNSRTPTITTTVAGTITPTTKAVVATITPTTRAVVSTITPTTTVLVATTITTTALVTPTTTAYKPINLKHAITGGTFNWSQPSEPLSLDPAIATDDTSLQVIWNLYDGLLELLPDLTVGPSIAEKMPTLSPDGLTYTFILRKDVKFSNGDPVSSKDFVYSWRRVLSNPEAEYSFVFDNVKGVSSKDGLNDLRNIALNEKEPNKKKEAQAAVDKAVDNILTSSIKAVDDYTISITLEEPAAYFLTAIALWPWDVVNKNVIDKYGDKWTEAGNLTGTGPFILKEWNHTQNMKLVYNPNYFQGRAGIDGVNIVYIKEDATARLKYDRGELDDIRVAVTDIQRTAKDTKLKDQFHKVPMSRTTWLGFNMKNGIFATNLKLRQAFFAAIDRQLLTDKMTQGSAAPTTVLLPEGIPGYKKYDGYPFDPAIAKQYLKEAGFDTPEKIKQLEDQINNFGDASNAGGIAFNTDQTVNKSVWENVQQQLHDNLGLNLKLNPVTTFKEFRVRRDTNHEFLLFRSSWGANYPDAQNFYQSLFGCSQVENSALYCNDKYDAAWKKGNIASSQSARDEAYQEAEKILSDDAAYVPLFNPIIVQLTKPYIQNWGYNPQNIIYFKYMEIKKP
;
A
#
# COMPACT_ATOMS: atom_id res chain seq x y z
N MET A 1 -14.78 19.25 -48.05
CA MET A 1 -14.94 19.93 -49.36
C MET A 1 -15.86 19.07 -50.21
N SER A 2 -16.84 19.67 -50.92
CA SER A 2 -17.77 19.11 -51.96
C SER A 2 -18.35 17.68 -51.89
N LEU A 3 -19.61 17.54 -52.35
CA LEU A 3 -20.34 16.29 -52.63
C LEU A 3 -19.88 15.56 -53.92
N LYS A 4 -20.44 14.33 -54.10
CA LYS A 4 -20.63 13.46 -55.32
C LYS A 4 -19.76 12.18 -55.32
N ASN A 5 -20.22 10.95 -55.63
CA ASN A 5 -21.53 10.30 -55.98
C ASN A 5 -21.58 8.91 -55.23
N LEU A 6 -22.57 7.99 -55.25
CA LEU A 6 -23.42 7.38 -56.30
C LEU A 6 -24.58 6.53 -55.67
N PHE A 7 -25.51 5.92 -56.45
CA PHE A 7 -26.65 5.06 -56.02
C PHE A 7 -26.20 3.56 -55.83
N VAL A 8 -26.96 2.49 -55.47
CA VAL A 8 -28.39 2.01 -55.53
C VAL A 8 -28.56 0.95 -54.38
N LEU A 9 -29.66 0.62 -53.64
CA LEU A 9 -31.12 0.86 -53.58
C LEU A 9 -32.04 -0.40 -53.87
N LEU A 10 -32.33 -1.22 -52.85
CA LEU A 10 -33.47 -2.20 -52.67
C LEU A 10 -33.40 -2.72 -51.21
N VAL A 11 -34.31 -2.50 -50.24
CA VAL A 11 -35.80 -2.69 -50.08
C VAL A 11 -36.14 -3.99 -49.32
N VAL A 12 -37.27 -3.97 -48.58
CA VAL A 12 -37.78 -4.89 -47.51
C VAL A 12 -37.38 -4.40 -46.09
N SER A 13 -38.28 -4.17 -45.11
CA SER A 13 -39.76 -4.21 -45.11
C SER A 13 -40.44 -3.39 -43.96
N SER A 14 -41.77 -3.52 -43.86
CA SER A 14 -42.76 -3.07 -42.85
C SER A 14 -42.42 -3.27 -41.35
N MET A 15 -42.81 -2.44 -40.36
CA MET A 15 -43.97 -1.52 -40.10
C MET A 15 -45.22 -2.12 -39.39
N LEU A 16 -45.47 -1.65 -38.15
CA LEU A 16 -46.77 -1.21 -37.56
C LEU A 16 -46.48 -0.53 -36.19
N VAL A 17 -47.02 0.60 -35.68
CA VAL A 17 -48.01 1.66 -36.06
C VAL A 17 -49.37 1.62 -35.32
N GLY A 18 -49.55 2.50 -34.31
CA GLY A 18 -50.84 3.05 -33.83
C GLY A 18 -51.08 3.10 -32.29
N LEU A 19 -51.90 4.01 -31.70
CA LEU A 19 -52.28 5.42 -32.01
C LEU A 19 -53.14 6.02 -30.84
N LEU A 20 -52.99 7.32 -30.49
CA LEU A 20 -53.83 8.15 -29.56
C LEU A 20 -53.97 7.71 -28.06
N ALA A 21 -54.47 8.53 -27.09
CA ALA A 21 -54.34 9.98 -26.84
C ALA A 21 -54.92 10.42 -25.44
N ALA A 22 -54.37 11.52 -24.89
CA ALA A 22 -54.98 12.60 -24.08
C ALA A 22 -55.80 12.38 -22.77
N CYS A 23 -55.37 13.12 -21.72
CA CYS A 23 -56.14 13.81 -20.65
C CYS A 23 -57.02 13.04 -19.63
N GLY A 24 -57.07 13.54 -18.38
CA GLY A 24 -58.12 13.17 -17.39
C GLY A 24 -57.71 13.22 -15.91
N GLU A 25 -58.05 14.31 -15.22
CA GLU A 25 -57.74 14.66 -13.81
C GLU A 25 -58.32 13.77 -12.67
N THR A 26 -57.85 14.07 -11.44
CA THR A 26 -58.50 13.99 -10.11
C THR A 26 -58.47 12.76 -9.18
N ALA A 27 -58.12 13.07 -7.92
CA ALA A 27 -58.63 12.57 -6.63
C ALA A 27 -58.15 11.23 -6.01
N THR A 28 -57.79 11.33 -4.72
CA THR A 28 -57.45 10.26 -3.76
C THR A 28 -58.69 9.66 -3.08
N PRO A 29 -58.55 8.49 -2.42
CA PRO A 29 -58.77 8.49 -0.97
C PRO A 29 -57.68 7.75 -0.15
N THR A 30 -57.85 7.74 1.18
CA THR A 30 -56.87 7.32 2.21
C THR A 30 -57.37 6.08 3.00
N ILE A 31 -56.67 5.70 4.09
CA ILE A 31 -57.05 4.72 5.16
C ILE A 31 -56.62 3.25 4.89
N THR A 32 -56.15 2.40 5.82
CA THR A 32 -55.40 2.49 7.11
C THR A 32 -54.98 1.04 7.46
N PRO A 33 -53.80 0.74 8.06
CA PRO A 33 -53.37 -0.64 8.34
C PRO A 33 -54.03 -1.29 9.58
N THR A 34 -54.15 -2.62 9.59
CA THR A 34 -54.68 -3.40 10.74
C THR A 34 -53.75 -4.50 11.24
N THR A 35 -53.64 -4.51 12.57
CA THR A 35 -52.91 -5.37 13.52
C THR A 35 -53.27 -6.86 13.54
N ALA A 36 -52.30 -7.73 13.92
CA ALA A 36 -52.41 -8.85 14.89
C ALA A 36 -51.09 -9.66 14.90
N ALA A 37 -50.61 -10.29 15.99
CA ALA A 37 -50.88 -10.19 17.43
C ALA A 37 -49.62 -10.68 18.21
N ALA A 38 -49.60 -10.60 19.54
CA ALA A 38 -48.41 -10.87 20.36
C ALA A 38 -48.64 -11.95 21.43
N THR A 39 -47.55 -12.47 22.03
CA THR A 39 -47.58 -13.10 23.36
C THR A 39 -46.28 -12.79 24.11
N THR A 40 -46.38 -12.54 25.41
CA THR A 40 -45.27 -12.13 26.30
C THR A 40 -45.18 -13.06 27.51
N VAL A 41 -43.99 -13.19 28.09
CA VAL A 41 -43.79 -13.63 29.48
C VAL A 41 -42.91 -12.59 30.17
N ALA A 42 -43.18 -12.31 31.44
CA ALA A 42 -42.53 -11.24 32.20
C ALA A 42 -42.01 -11.72 33.56
N SER A 43 -41.05 -10.99 34.12
CA SER A 43 -40.75 -10.98 35.56
C SER A 43 -40.36 -9.56 35.99
N THR A 44 -40.61 -9.23 37.25
CA THR A 44 -40.51 -7.86 37.80
C THR A 44 -39.50 -7.78 38.94
N THR A 45 -39.28 -6.53 39.40
CA THR A 45 -38.77 -6.13 40.74
C THR A 45 -37.29 -6.46 41.05
N ALA A 46 -36.58 -5.68 41.89
CA ALA A 46 -36.97 -4.45 42.62
C ALA A 46 -35.84 -3.40 42.58
N ALA A 47 -36.20 -2.12 42.77
CA ALA A 47 -35.23 -1.06 43.07
C ALA A 47 -35.10 -0.89 44.59
N ILE A 48 -33.88 -0.66 45.08
CA ILE A 48 -33.60 -0.30 46.48
C ILE A 48 -32.90 1.06 46.48
N ALA A 49 -33.42 2.00 47.27
CA ALA A 49 -32.79 3.28 47.53
C ALA A 49 -32.20 3.29 48.96
N LEU A 50 -31.01 3.85 49.11
CA LEU A 50 -30.42 4.15 50.41
C LEU A 50 -29.77 5.54 50.37
N THR A 51 -30.32 6.44 51.18
CA THR A 51 -29.86 7.82 51.36
C THR A 51 -28.99 7.94 52.60
N THR A 52 -27.95 8.78 52.57
CA THR A 52 -27.54 9.56 53.77
C THR A 52 -26.70 10.80 53.43
N THR A 53 -27.13 11.94 53.98
CA THR A 53 -26.34 13.09 54.52
C THR A 53 -25.16 13.69 53.75
N ALA A 54 -25.19 15.02 53.58
CA ALA A 54 -24.04 15.86 53.25
C ALA A 54 -23.57 16.69 54.47
N VAL A 55 -22.26 16.97 54.55
CA VAL A 55 -21.66 17.97 55.46
C VAL A 55 -20.48 18.64 54.74
N ALA A 56 -20.32 19.96 54.91
CA ALA A 56 -19.15 20.78 54.54
C ALA A 56 -18.67 21.53 55.81
N PRO A 57 -17.41 21.98 55.96
CA PRO A 57 -16.73 22.99 55.10
C PRO A 57 -15.27 22.57 54.76
N THR A 58 -14.28 23.36 54.27
CA THR A 58 -14.04 24.83 54.29
C THR A 58 -13.07 25.26 53.16
N THR A 59 -13.08 26.53 52.78
CA THR A 59 -12.10 27.19 51.87
C THR A 59 -10.76 27.51 52.60
N THR A 60 -9.64 27.87 51.95
CA THR A 60 -9.38 29.23 51.41
C THR A 60 -8.04 29.37 50.62
N VAL A 61 -8.14 29.98 49.42
CA VAL A 61 -7.20 30.81 48.62
C VAL A 61 -5.70 30.96 48.98
N ALA A 62 -4.84 30.84 47.96
CA ALA A 62 -3.61 31.66 47.77
C ALA A 62 -3.19 31.72 46.27
N THR A 63 -2.52 32.81 45.84
CA THR A 63 -2.17 33.08 44.41
C THR A 63 -0.82 33.82 44.23
N THR A 64 0.01 33.42 43.25
CA THR A 64 0.96 34.24 42.43
C THR A 64 1.58 33.33 41.34
N VAL A 65 1.65 33.64 40.04
CA VAL A 65 2.42 34.67 39.28
C VAL A 65 3.92 34.32 39.11
N ALA A 66 4.39 34.35 37.84
CA ALA A 66 5.77 34.02 37.40
C ALA A 66 6.71 35.24 37.39
N PRO A 67 8.03 35.08 37.10
CA PRO A 67 8.50 35.46 35.76
C PRO A 67 9.72 34.69 35.17
N THR A 68 10.07 35.11 33.95
CA THR A 68 11.20 34.76 33.04
C THR A 68 12.64 34.84 33.58
N THR A 69 13.59 34.11 32.98
CA THR A 69 14.77 34.62 32.19
C THR A 69 15.67 33.46 31.69
N ALA A 70 16.82 33.74 31.03
CA ALA A 70 17.61 32.76 30.26
C ALA A 70 19.14 32.99 30.29
N ALA A 71 19.88 32.02 29.68
CA ALA A 71 21.24 32.10 29.08
C ALA A 71 22.50 31.76 29.92
N ALA A 72 23.57 31.44 29.15
CA ALA A 72 25.02 31.44 29.46
C ALA A 72 25.71 30.26 30.21
N THR A 73 26.11 29.26 29.43
CA THR A 73 27.46 28.63 29.34
C THR A 73 28.55 28.94 30.40
N THR A 74 29.22 27.89 30.92
CA THR A 74 30.68 27.93 31.21
C THR A 74 31.34 26.53 31.19
N VAL A 75 32.69 26.49 31.23
CA VAL A 75 33.55 25.33 30.95
C VAL A 75 34.08 24.68 32.25
N ALA A 76 34.33 23.36 32.24
CA ALA A 76 35.22 22.69 33.19
C ALA A 76 36.05 21.58 32.50
N THR A 77 37.35 21.52 32.81
CA THR A 77 38.34 20.56 32.27
C THR A 77 38.92 19.67 33.36
N THR A 78 39.21 18.40 33.04
CA THR A 78 40.23 17.59 33.76
C THR A 78 40.86 16.55 32.84
N THR A 79 42.13 16.24 33.11
CA THR A 79 42.98 15.28 32.37
C THR A 79 43.63 14.31 33.38
N ASN A 80 44.25 13.23 32.88
CA ASN A 80 45.03 12.18 33.56
C ASN A 80 44.22 10.90 33.92
N GLY A 81 44.77 9.69 33.78
CA GLY A 81 46.06 9.35 33.18
C GLY A 81 46.44 7.85 33.32
N LEU A 82 47.47 7.44 32.55
CA LEU A 82 48.23 6.17 32.60
C LEU A 82 47.48 4.83 32.68
N ARG A 83 47.74 3.96 31.69
CA ARG A 83 48.01 2.53 31.93
C ARG A 83 49.15 2.04 31.05
N VAL A 84 49.92 1.09 31.56
CA VAL A 84 51.13 0.52 30.93
C VAL A 84 50.96 -1.01 30.83
N THR A 85 51.56 -1.58 29.77
CA THR A 85 51.79 -2.99 29.39
C THR A 85 51.47 -4.11 30.42
N ASN A 86 51.09 -5.34 30.03
CA ASN A 86 51.70 -6.09 28.92
C ASN A 86 50.85 -7.25 28.34
N SER A 87 51.39 -7.89 27.31
CA SER A 87 50.81 -8.89 26.41
C SER A 87 50.37 -10.25 27.00
N ARG A 88 49.43 -10.90 26.31
CA ARG A 88 49.47 -12.34 25.95
C ARG A 88 48.49 -12.69 24.83
N THR A 89 49.00 -13.37 23.80
CA THR A 89 48.21 -13.89 22.65
C THR A 89 48.03 -15.40 22.78
N PRO A 90 46.89 -15.98 22.38
CA PRO A 90 46.78 -17.37 21.98
C PRO A 90 46.58 -17.50 20.46
N THR A 91 47.44 -18.29 19.80
CA THR A 91 47.29 -18.67 18.38
C THR A 91 46.20 -19.74 18.24
N ILE A 92 45.44 -19.72 17.12
CA ILE A 92 44.64 -20.87 16.67
C ILE A 92 45.15 -21.31 15.29
N THR A 93 45.33 -22.62 15.14
CA THR A 93 46.08 -23.24 14.04
C THR A 93 45.21 -23.53 12.82
N THR A 94 45.57 -22.99 11.65
CA THR A 94 45.05 -23.46 10.36
C THR A 94 45.59 -24.85 10.03
N THR A 95 44.70 -25.78 9.64
CA THR A 95 45.06 -27.08 9.06
C THR A 95 44.48 -27.17 7.64
N VAL A 96 45.29 -27.59 6.67
CA VAL A 96 44.91 -27.69 5.25
C VAL A 96 45.05 -29.14 4.79
N ALA A 97 43.99 -29.71 4.19
CA ALA A 97 44.04 -30.99 3.48
C ALA A 97 42.87 -31.15 2.49
N GLY A 98 43.13 -31.78 1.33
CA GLY A 98 42.12 -32.51 0.55
C GLY A 98 41.36 -31.74 -0.54
N THR A 99 41.90 -31.71 -1.76
CA THR A 99 41.13 -31.44 -2.99
C THR A 99 40.42 -32.71 -3.51
N ILE A 100 39.11 -32.64 -3.79
CA ILE A 100 38.42 -33.63 -4.65
C ILE A 100 37.36 -32.91 -5.52
N THR A 101 37.31 -33.27 -6.81
CA THR A 101 36.38 -32.72 -7.81
C THR A 101 35.02 -33.44 -7.81
N PRO A 102 33.88 -32.75 -7.93
CA PRO A 102 32.59 -33.39 -8.23
C PRO A 102 32.38 -33.54 -9.75
N THR A 103 32.51 -34.76 -10.27
CA THR A 103 32.09 -35.11 -11.64
C THR A 103 30.61 -35.50 -11.70
N THR A 104 29.92 -35.11 -12.77
CA THR A 104 28.53 -35.49 -13.04
C THR A 104 28.36 -37.00 -13.23
N LYS A 105 27.37 -37.59 -12.56
CA LYS A 105 26.68 -38.81 -13.05
C LYS A 105 25.27 -38.90 -12.45
N ALA A 106 24.26 -39.05 -13.32
CA ALA A 106 22.90 -39.37 -12.90
C ALA A 106 22.76 -40.86 -12.58
N VAL A 107 21.87 -41.20 -11.65
CA VAL A 107 21.45 -42.58 -11.36
C VAL A 107 19.94 -42.66 -11.50
N VAL A 108 19.46 -43.51 -12.41
CA VAL A 108 18.04 -43.82 -12.56
C VAL A 108 17.72 -45.03 -11.66
N ALA A 109 16.71 -44.88 -10.80
CA ALA A 109 16.21 -45.96 -9.95
C ALA A 109 14.78 -46.32 -10.36
N THR A 110 14.63 -47.41 -11.13
CA THR A 110 13.33 -47.93 -11.56
C THR A 110 12.86 -49.00 -10.57
N ILE A 111 11.62 -48.90 -10.07
CA ILE A 111 11.01 -49.90 -9.18
C ILE A 111 9.74 -50.45 -9.84
N THR A 112 9.67 -51.77 -9.99
CA THR A 112 8.59 -52.48 -10.71
C THR A 112 7.75 -53.33 -9.75
N PRO A 113 6.41 -53.24 -9.77
CA PRO A 113 5.53 -54.26 -9.18
C PRO A 113 5.11 -55.31 -10.22
N THR A 114 5.10 -56.60 -9.84
CA THR A 114 4.78 -57.73 -10.74
C THR A 114 3.31 -58.19 -10.68
N THR A 115 2.68 -58.17 -11.85
CA THR A 115 1.62 -59.09 -12.37
C THR A 115 0.85 -60.03 -11.42
N ARG A 116 -0.49 -60.03 -11.56
CA ARG A 116 -1.29 -61.27 -11.58
C ARG A 116 -2.50 -61.16 -12.52
N ALA A 117 -2.91 -62.28 -13.12
CA ALA A 117 -4.00 -62.46 -14.08
C ALA A 117 -4.46 -63.95 -14.04
N VAL A 118 -5.37 -64.51 -14.84
CA VAL A 118 -6.07 -64.11 -16.09
C VAL A 118 -7.48 -64.74 -16.09
N VAL A 119 -8.51 -64.13 -16.70
CA VAL A 119 -9.63 -64.82 -17.38
C VAL A 119 -10.35 -63.87 -18.35
N SER A 120 -10.93 -64.41 -19.44
CA SER A 120 -11.57 -63.68 -20.53
C SER A 120 -12.98 -64.21 -20.82
N THR A 121 -13.90 -63.33 -21.25
CA THR A 121 -15.11 -63.67 -22.03
C THR A 121 -15.36 -62.57 -23.09
N ILE A 122 -16.18 -62.86 -24.10
CA ILE A 122 -16.00 -62.34 -25.48
C ILE A 122 -17.24 -61.56 -25.98
N THR A 123 -17.00 -60.34 -26.48
CA THR A 123 -17.76 -59.43 -27.39
C THR A 123 -19.31 -59.37 -27.35
N PRO A 124 -19.88 -58.18 -27.61
CA PRO A 124 -20.41 -57.97 -28.97
C PRO A 124 -19.98 -56.64 -29.63
N THR A 125 -20.16 -56.59 -30.95
CA THR A 125 -19.66 -55.54 -31.88
C THR A 125 -20.42 -54.21 -31.77
N THR A 126 -19.76 -53.08 -32.07
CA THR A 126 -20.44 -51.83 -32.44
C THR A 126 -19.66 -51.10 -33.54
N THR A 127 -20.40 -50.50 -34.49
CA THR A 127 -19.89 -49.93 -35.73
C THR A 127 -19.16 -48.59 -35.52
N VAL A 128 -18.04 -48.38 -36.23
CA VAL A 128 -17.34 -47.10 -36.25
C VAL A 128 -18.11 -46.08 -37.08
N LEU A 129 -18.48 -44.94 -36.48
CA LEU A 129 -18.94 -43.76 -37.20
C LEU A 129 -17.78 -42.76 -37.32
N VAL A 130 -17.34 -42.47 -38.54
CA VAL A 130 -16.23 -41.53 -38.78
C VAL A 130 -16.74 -40.09 -38.71
N ALA A 131 -16.65 -39.49 -37.53
CA ALA A 131 -16.90 -38.06 -37.33
C ALA A 131 -15.63 -37.26 -37.62
N THR A 132 -15.58 -36.57 -38.76
CA THR A 132 -14.42 -35.75 -39.15
C THR A 132 -14.36 -34.45 -38.35
N THR A 133 -13.77 -34.48 -37.15
CA THR A 133 -13.56 -33.30 -36.32
C THR A 133 -12.53 -32.37 -36.96
N ILE A 134 -13.00 -31.32 -37.64
CA ILE A 134 -12.15 -30.23 -38.11
C ILE A 134 -11.66 -29.47 -36.88
N THR A 135 -10.40 -29.66 -36.51
CA THR A 135 -9.74 -28.88 -35.45
C THR A 135 -9.44 -27.47 -35.96
N THR A 136 -10.45 -26.60 -35.95
CA THR A 136 -10.24 -25.16 -36.09
C THR A 136 -9.42 -24.66 -34.91
N THR A 137 -8.13 -24.41 -35.13
CA THR A 137 -7.27 -23.65 -34.21
C THR A 137 -7.75 -22.21 -34.18
N ALA A 138 -8.77 -21.94 -33.37
CA ALA A 138 -9.20 -20.60 -33.05
C ALA A 138 -8.02 -19.89 -32.36
N LEU A 139 -7.42 -18.91 -33.04
CA LEU A 139 -6.58 -17.92 -32.37
C LEU A 139 -7.49 -17.21 -31.36
N VAL A 140 -7.30 -17.53 -30.08
CA VAL A 140 -7.82 -16.69 -29.00
C VAL A 140 -6.98 -15.41 -29.02
N THR A 141 -7.34 -14.48 -29.91
CA THR A 141 -6.89 -13.10 -29.81
C THR A 141 -7.33 -12.60 -28.43
N PRO A 142 -6.39 -12.20 -27.55
CA PRO A 142 -6.78 -11.67 -26.25
C PRO A 142 -7.64 -10.44 -26.50
N THR A 143 -8.89 -10.47 -26.02
CA THR A 143 -9.72 -9.28 -25.89
C THR A 143 -9.11 -8.40 -24.81
N THR A 144 -8.06 -7.67 -25.18
CA THR A 144 -7.62 -6.50 -24.42
C THR A 144 -8.82 -5.57 -24.32
N THR A 145 -9.22 -5.22 -23.09
CA THR A 145 -10.21 -4.19 -22.86
C THR A 145 -9.69 -2.92 -23.52
N ALA A 146 -10.32 -2.51 -24.63
CA ALA A 146 -9.72 -1.53 -25.52
C ALA A 146 -9.47 -0.21 -24.79
N TYR A 147 -8.19 0.10 -24.54
CA TYR A 147 -7.77 1.31 -23.85
C TYR A 147 -8.40 2.53 -24.53
N LYS A 148 -9.26 3.25 -23.81
CA LYS A 148 -9.77 4.54 -24.24
C LYS A 148 -8.67 5.57 -24.00
N PRO A 149 -8.17 6.27 -25.03
CA PRO A 149 -7.20 7.34 -24.85
C PRO A 149 -7.72 8.39 -23.89
N ILE A 150 -6.92 8.72 -22.88
CA ILE A 150 -7.18 9.82 -21.95
C ILE A 150 -6.85 11.13 -22.66
N ASN A 151 -7.71 11.48 -23.59
CA ASN A 151 -7.90 12.85 -24.01
C ASN A 151 -8.75 13.50 -22.90
N LEU A 152 -8.26 14.58 -22.29
CA LEU A 152 -8.92 15.30 -21.20
C LEU A 152 -10.20 16.02 -21.67
N LYS A 153 -11.25 15.24 -21.96
CA LYS A 153 -12.59 15.69 -22.39
C LYS A 153 -13.52 15.99 -21.21
N HIS A 154 -12.97 16.54 -20.14
CA HIS A 154 -13.73 17.11 -19.02
C HIS A 154 -14.08 18.58 -19.33
N ALA A 155 -14.89 19.22 -18.48
CA ALA A 155 -15.11 20.66 -18.59
C ALA A 155 -13.85 21.42 -18.14
N ILE A 156 -13.49 22.51 -18.83
CA ILE A 156 -12.51 23.47 -18.32
C ILE A 156 -13.31 24.54 -17.58
N THR A 157 -13.41 24.42 -16.26
CA THR A 157 -14.13 25.36 -15.40
C THR A 157 -13.25 26.55 -14.99
N GLY A 158 -11.94 26.37 -14.99
CA GLY A 158 -11.01 27.29 -14.34
C GLY A 158 -11.19 27.31 -12.83
N GLY A 159 -10.72 28.38 -12.20
CA GLY A 159 -10.71 28.57 -10.76
C GLY A 159 -9.53 27.92 -10.06
N THR A 160 -9.27 28.31 -8.81
CA THR A 160 -8.21 27.74 -7.97
C THR A 160 -8.81 26.90 -6.86
N PHE A 161 -8.32 25.67 -6.73
CA PHE A 161 -8.65 24.77 -5.63
C PHE A 161 -7.79 25.09 -4.39
N ASN A 162 -8.37 25.08 -3.20
CA ASN A 162 -7.71 25.52 -1.96
C ASN A 162 -7.65 24.38 -0.95
N TRP A 163 -6.45 23.89 -0.66
CA TRP A 163 -6.20 22.64 0.05
C TRP A 163 -5.27 22.81 1.25
N SER A 164 -5.32 21.86 2.18
CA SER A 164 -4.43 21.81 3.33
C SER A 164 -3.64 20.51 3.40
N GLN A 165 -2.32 20.62 3.50
CA GLN A 165 -1.43 19.52 3.88
C GLN A 165 -1.03 19.67 5.37
N PRO A 166 -0.71 18.58 6.09
CA PRO A 166 -0.33 18.66 7.51
C PRO A 166 1.04 19.32 7.74
N SER A 167 1.90 19.29 6.73
CA SER A 167 3.26 19.83 6.71
C SER A 167 3.65 20.23 5.29
N GLU A 168 4.81 20.84 5.17
CA GLU A 168 5.51 21.05 3.91
C GLU A 168 6.09 19.74 3.35
N PRO A 169 6.17 19.55 2.01
CA PRO A 169 6.94 18.50 1.37
C PRO A 169 8.40 18.41 1.86
N LEU A 170 8.92 17.20 2.03
CA LEU A 170 10.34 16.99 2.35
C LEU A 170 11.25 17.14 1.13
N SER A 171 10.77 16.79 -0.07
CA SER A 171 11.49 16.98 -1.33
C SER A 171 10.56 16.89 -2.54
N LEU A 172 10.76 17.75 -3.55
CA LEU A 172 10.06 17.64 -4.85
C LEU A 172 10.91 16.94 -5.93
N ASP A 173 11.94 16.21 -5.51
CA ASP A 173 12.81 15.38 -6.37
C ASP A 173 12.29 13.93 -6.40
N PRO A 174 11.78 13.43 -7.55
CA PRO A 174 11.23 12.07 -7.63
C PRO A 174 12.22 10.95 -7.30
N ALA A 175 13.53 11.21 -7.34
CA ALA A 175 14.54 10.21 -7.02
C ALA A 175 14.77 9.96 -5.52
N ILE A 176 14.29 10.86 -4.65
CA ILE A 176 14.49 10.77 -3.18
C ILE A 176 13.24 11.05 -2.35
N ALA A 177 12.11 11.45 -2.94
CA ALA A 177 10.87 11.64 -2.22
C ALA A 177 10.29 10.29 -1.71
N THR A 178 9.93 10.25 -0.43
CA THR A 178 9.41 9.05 0.25
C THR A 178 8.11 9.26 1.03
N ASP A 179 7.66 10.51 1.18
CA ASP A 179 6.55 10.92 2.06
C ASP A 179 5.29 11.40 1.32
N ASP A 180 4.12 11.12 1.90
CA ASP A 180 2.82 11.50 1.34
C ASP A 180 2.72 12.98 0.94
N THR A 181 3.27 13.91 1.73
CA THR A 181 3.16 15.35 1.44
C THR A 181 3.90 15.75 0.16
N SER A 182 5.10 15.19 -0.07
CA SER A 182 5.85 15.34 -1.32
C SER A 182 5.15 14.69 -2.51
N LEU A 183 4.67 13.45 -2.35
CA LEU A 183 4.12 12.68 -3.47
C LEU A 183 2.87 13.30 -4.09
N GLN A 184 1.98 13.87 -3.26
CA GLN A 184 0.79 14.60 -3.70
C GLN A 184 1.10 15.78 -4.63
N VAL A 185 2.29 16.39 -4.48
CA VAL A 185 2.77 17.46 -5.36
C VAL A 185 3.46 16.85 -6.60
N ILE A 186 4.34 15.87 -6.41
CA ILE A 186 5.12 15.21 -7.47
C ILE A 186 4.21 14.62 -8.56
N TRP A 187 3.14 13.90 -8.20
CA TRP A 187 2.16 13.32 -9.14
C TRP A 187 1.41 14.35 -10.01
N ASN A 188 1.58 15.65 -9.74
CA ASN A 188 0.99 16.75 -10.51
C ASN A 188 2.03 17.65 -11.21
N LEU A 189 3.33 17.41 -10.99
CA LEU A 189 4.46 18.14 -11.59
C LEU A 189 5.20 17.33 -12.66
N TYR A 190 5.20 16.00 -12.58
CA TYR A 190 5.92 15.11 -13.49
C TYR A 190 4.99 14.02 -14.06
N ASP A 191 5.45 13.30 -15.09
CA ASP A 191 4.83 12.06 -15.57
C ASP A 191 5.92 11.03 -15.88
N GLY A 192 5.57 9.75 -15.75
CA GLY A 192 6.35 8.60 -16.23
C GLY A 192 5.91 8.12 -17.62
N LEU A 193 6.41 6.95 -18.00
CA LEU A 193 5.95 6.27 -19.22
C LEU A 193 4.47 5.87 -19.14
N LEU A 194 4.08 5.34 -17.97
CA LEU A 194 2.72 4.99 -17.59
C LEU A 194 2.30 5.87 -16.40
N GLU A 195 0.99 5.93 -16.13
CA GLU A 195 0.41 6.56 -14.95
C GLU A 195 -0.61 5.61 -14.29
N LEU A 196 -0.85 5.79 -12.99
CA LEU A 196 -2.03 5.22 -12.34
C LEU A 196 -3.23 6.12 -12.63
N LEU A 197 -4.38 5.51 -12.86
CA LEU A 197 -5.63 6.22 -13.14
C LEU A 197 -6.43 6.45 -11.84
N PRO A 198 -7.48 7.30 -11.84
CA PRO A 198 -8.31 7.52 -10.65
C PRO A 198 -9.02 6.26 -10.11
N ASP A 199 -9.14 5.20 -10.91
CA ASP A 199 -9.63 3.87 -10.52
C ASP A 199 -8.50 2.87 -10.16
N LEU A 200 -7.27 3.37 -10.05
CA LEU A 200 -6.03 2.63 -9.77
C LEU A 200 -5.62 1.60 -10.83
N THR A 201 -6.25 1.60 -12.01
CA THR A 201 -5.73 0.87 -13.17
C THR A 201 -4.52 1.59 -13.78
N VAL A 202 -3.73 0.89 -14.60
CA VAL A 202 -2.55 1.45 -15.26
C VAL A 202 -2.90 1.95 -16.66
N GLY A 203 -2.57 3.20 -16.97
CA GLY A 203 -2.68 3.80 -18.31
C GLY A 203 -1.32 4.26 -18.86
N PRO A 204 -1.19 4.47 -20.17
CA PRO A 204 -0.04 5.14 -20.76
C PRO A 204 -0.11 6.66 -20.56
N SER A 205 1.03 7.30 -20.26
CA SER A 205 1.16 8.76 -20.15
C SER A 205 2.11 9.31 -21.22
N ILE A 206 3.43 9.34 -20.98
CA ILE A 206 4.40 9.77 -22.00
C ILE A 206 4.61 8.68 -23.08
N ALA A 207 4.33 7.42 -22.77
CA ALA A 207 4.17 6.40 -23.80
C ALA A 207 2.90 6.68 -24.64
N GLU A 208 2.95 6.48 -25.96
CA GLU A 208 1.80 6.68 -26.86
C GLU A 208 0.64 5.70 -26.56
N LYS A 209 0.99 4.54 -26.00
CA LYS A 209 0.12 3.39 -25.72
C LYS A 209 0.81 2.43 -24.74
N MET A 210 0.07 1.45 -24.23
CA MET A 210 0.66 0.36 -23.44
C MET A 210 1.79 -0.35 -24.23
N PRO A 211 2.88 -0.78 -23.56
CA PRO A 211 4.05 -1.35 -24.21
C PRO A 211 3.76 -2.66 -24.95
N THR A 212 4.56 -2.95 -25.97
CA THR A 212 4.59 -4.29 -26.59
C THR A 212 5.51 -5.20 -25.78
N LEU A 213 4.99 -6.34 -25.33
CA LEU A 213 5.73 -7.38 -24.62
C LEU A 213 6.29 -8.42 -25.60
N SER A 214 7.52 -8.87 -25.39
CA SER A 214 8.17 -9.94 -26.16
C SER A 214 7.56 -11.33 -25.90
N PRO A 215 7.73 -12.31 -26.81
CA PRO A 215 7.11 -13.63 -26.68
C PRO A 215 7.57 -14.47 -25.47
N ASP A 216 8.68 -14.12 -24.84
CA ASP A 216 9.20 -14.72 -23.61
C ASP A 216 8.66 -14.08 -22.31
N GLY A 217 7.90 -12.97 -22.43
CA GLY A 217 7.36 -12.23 -21.29
C GLY A 217 8.37 -11.35 -20.54
N LEU A 218 9.58 -11.16 -21.08
CA LEU A 218 10.67 -10.47 -20.38
C LEU A 218 10.91 -9.02 -20.81
N THR A 219 10.67 -8.67 -22.08
CA THR A 219 11.06 -7.36 -22.63
C THR A 219 9.85 -6.53 -23.04
N TYR A 220 9.70 -5.37 -22.41
CA TYR A 220 8.69 -4.36 -22.67
C TYR A 220 9.28 -3.24 -23.54
N THR A 221 8.64 -2.94 -24.67
CA THR A 221 9.04 -1.82 -25.54
C THR A 221 7.98 -0.73 -25.55
N PHE A 222 8.39 0.48 -25.21
CA PHE A 222 7.58 1.69 -25.11
C PHE A 222 7.93 2.63 -26.26
N ILE A 223 6.91 3.13 -26.95
CA ILE A 223 7.05 4.20 -27.95
C ILE A 223 6.63 5.50 -27.27
N LEU A 224 7.52 6.49 -27.26
CA LEU A 224 7.28 7.79 -26.64
C LEU A 224 6.49 8.70 -27.58
N ARG A 225 5.61 9.49 -26.98
CA ARG A 225 4.96 10.62 -27.63
C ARG A 225 5.96 11.69 -28.04
N LYS A 226 5.78 12.26 -29.24
CA LYS A 226 6.70 13.24 -29.84
C LYS A 226 6.30 14.71 -29.63
N ASP A 227 5.19 14.94 -28.92
CA ASP A 227 4.67 16.25 -28.56
C ASP A 227 4.95 16.66 -27.11
N VAL A 228 5.57 15.76 -26.32
CA VAL A 228 5.86 15.96 -24.90
C VAL A 228 7.03 16.92 -24.71
N LYS A 229 6.85 17.84 -23.76
CA LYS A 229 7.84 18.83 -23.35
C LYS A 229 7.86 18.98 -21.85
N PHE A 230 9.00 19.38 -21.31
CA PHE A 230 9.06 19.98 -20.00
C PHE A 230 8.34 21.34 -19.99
N SER A 231 7.95 21.82 -18.83
CA SER A 231 7.17 23.06 -18.67
C SER A 231 7.86 24.33 -19.20
N ASN A 232 9.19 24.35 -19.33
CA ASN A 232 9.95 25.42 -20.00
C ASN A 232 9.92 25.38 -21.54
N GLY A 233 9.42 24.30 -22.13
CA GLY A 233 9.36 24.07 -23.58
C GLY A 233 10.45 23.17 -24.16
N ASP A 234 11.41 22.69 -23.35
CA ASP A 234 12.40 21.70 -23.79
C ASP A 234 11.70 20.39 -24.19
N PRO A 235 12.05 19.75 -25.33
CA PRO A 235 11.46 18.47 -25.74
C PRO A 235 11.94 17.32 -24.85
N VAL A 236 11.07 16.32 -24.63
CA VAL A 236 11.41 15.10 -23.89
C VAL A 236 11.84 13.98 -24.86
N SER A 237 12.86 13.21 -24.49
CA SER A 237 13.37 12.06 -25.24
C SER A 237 13.67 10.86 -24.34
N SER A 238 13.95 9.70 -24.95
CA SER A 238 14.43 8.51 -24.25
C SER A 238 15.71 8.74 -23.43
N LYS A 239 16.53 9.73 -23.80
CA LYS A 239 17.79 10.06 -23.09
C LYS A 239 17.50 10.71 -21.73
N ASP A 240 16.43 11.49 -21.63
CA ASP A 240 16.00 12.15 -20.39
C ASP A 240 15.50 11.11 -19.38
N PHE A 241 14.77 10.08 -19.83
CA PHE A 241 14.39 8.93 -19.00
C PHE A 241 15.63 8.15 -18.53
N VAL A 242 16.55 7.78 -19.43
CA VAL A 242 17.79 7.07 -19.07
C VAL A 242 18.63 7.88 -18.06
N TYR A 243 18.70 9.19 -18.20
CA TYR A 243 19.31 10.08 -17.20
C TYR A 243 18.54 10.07 -15.88
N SER A 244 17.21 10.22 -15.91
CA SER A 244 16.35 10.26 -14.72
C SER A 244 16.47 8.98 -13.88
N TRP A 245 16.38 7.82 -14.53
CA TRP A 245 16.53 6.53 -13.87
C TRP A 245 17.96 6.25 -13.41
N ARG A 246 18.99 6.82 -14.08
CA ARG A 246 20.35 6.83 -13.52
C ARG A 246 20.37 7.51 -12.16
N ARG A 247 19.69 8.64 -11.97
CA ARG A 247 19.67 9.36 -10.68
C ARG A 247 19.13 8.48 -9.56
N VAL A 248 18.10 7.67 -9.83
CA VAL A 248 17.54 6.72 -8.84
C VAL A 248 18.49 5.56 -8.59
N LEU A 249 18.95 4.90 -9.65
CA LEU A 249 19.75 3.68 -9.57
C LEU A 249 21.18 3.94 -9.03
N SER A 250 21.81 5.07 -9.36
CA SER A 250 23.12 5.44 -8.83
C SER A 250 23.06 5.96 -7.38
N ASN A 251 21.90 6.42 -6.90
CA ASN A 251 21.79 6.98 -5.56
C ASN A 251 21.55 5.88 -4.51
N PRO A 252 22.46 5.65 -3.55
CA PRO A 252 22.24 4.68 -2.47
C PRO A 252 21.17 5.13 -1.45
N GLU A 253 20.80 6.41 -1.43
CA GLU A 253 19.79 6.98 -0.52
C GLU A 253 18.37 7.01 -1.13
N ALA A 254 18.21 6.60 -2.40
CA ALA A 254 16.91 6.47 -3.05
C ALA A 254 16.16 5.22 -2.53
N GLU A 255 15.44 5.35 -1.40
CA GLU A 255 14.74 4.23 -0.74
C GLU A 255 13.75 3.51 -1.69
N TYR A 256 13.03 4.27 -2.52
CA TYR A 256 12.04 3.72 -3.45
C TYR A 256 12.62 3.08 -4.72
N SER A 257 13.94 2.93 -4.83
CA SER A 257 14.60 2.22 -5.94
C SER A 257 14.09 0.79 -6.17
N PHE A 258 13.47 0.16 -5.16
CA PHE A 258 12.98 -1.22 -5.26
C PHE A 258 11.93 -1.42 -6.38
N VAL A 259 11.32 -0.35 -6.87
CA VAL A 259 10.41 -0.40 -8.04
C VAL A 259 11.15 -0.78 -9.35
N PHE A 260 12.49 -0.83 -9.33
CA PHE A 260 13.35 -1.33 -10.41
C PHE A 260 13.85 -2.77 -10.18
N ASP A 261 13.54 -3.44 -9.05
CA ASP A 261 14.21 -4.67 -8.63
C ASP A 261 14.17 -5.82 -9.65
N ASN A 262 13.04 -6.00 -10.35
CA ASN A 262 12.92 -7.02 -11.39
C ASN A 262 13.46 -6.60 -12.76
N VAL A 263 14.08 -5.41 -12.91
CA VAL A 263 14.89 -5.10 -14.09
C VAL A 263 16.14 -5.98 -14.06
N LYS A 264 16.45 -6.61 -15.19
CA LYS A 264 17.54 -7.60 -15.30
C LYS A 264 18.87 -7.03 -14.78
N GLY A 265 19.46 -7.69 -13.78
CA GLY A 265 20.71 -7.28 -13.12
C GLY A 265 20.60 -6.26 -11.97
N VAL A 266 19.40 -5.80 -11.57
CA VAL A 266 19.25 -4.92 -10.38
C VAL A 266 19.36 -5.74 -9.09
N SER A 267 18.48 -6.71 -8.89
CA SER A 267 18.43 -7.56 -7.69
C SER A 267 19.06 -8.93 -7.86
N SER A 268 19.92 -9.12 -8.88
CA SER A 268 20.79 -10.29 -8.95
C SER A 268 21.73 -10.34 -7.75
N LYS A 269 22.08 -11.53 -7.26
CA LYS A 269 23.11 -11.70 -6.22
C LYS A 269 24.43 -11.05 -6.65
N ASP A 270 25.09 -10.34 -5.73
CA ASP A 270 26.29 -9.54 -5.99
C ASP A 270 26.04 -8.37 -6.98
N GLY A 271 24.76 -7.96 -7.12
CA GLY A 271 24.27 -6.96 -8.07
C GLY A 271 24.08 -5.55 -7.49
N LEU A 272 23.28 -4.72 -8.16
CA LEU A 272 23.17 -3.29 -7.84
C LEU A 272 22.70 -3.03 -6.41
N ASN A 273 21.72 -3.78 -5.91
CA ASN A 273 21.22 -3.57 -4.55
C ASN A 273 22.27 -3.91 -3.47
N ASP A 274 23.07 -4.95 -3.66
CA ASP A 274 24.18 -5.28 -2.75
C ASP A 274 25.25 -4.18 -2.77
N LEU A 275 25.61 -3.68 -3.96
CA LEU A 275 26.57 -2.58 -4.12
C LEU A 275 26.08 -1.27 -3.49
N ARG A 276 24.79 -0.92 -3.63
CA ARG A 276 24.18 0.26 -3.01
C ARG A 276 24.12 0.13 -1.50
N ASN A 277 23.77 -1.04 -0.97
CA ASN A 277 23.81 -1.31 0.47
C ASN A 277 25.23 -1.14 1.06
N ILE A 278 26.28 -1.55 0.33
CA ILE A 278 27.68 -1.31 0.70
C ILE A 278 28.00 0.20 0.67
N ALA A 279 27.67 0.90 -0.42
CA ALA A 279 27.95 2.33 -0.60
C ALA A 279 27.21 3.23 0.41
N LEU A 280 26.01 2.83 0.85
CA LEU A 280 25.23 3.52 1.88
C LEU A 280 25.91 3.44 3.25
N ASN A 281 26.38 2.24 3.62
CA ASN A 281 26.88 1.92 4.97
C ASN A 281 28.39 2.15 5.17
N GLU A 282 29.18 2.29 4.10
CA GLU A 282 30.60 2.60 4.19
C GLU A 282 30.84 4.03 4.73
N LYS A 283 31.79 4.14 5.66
CA LYS A 283 32.11 5.36 6.42
C LYS A 283 33.48 5.92 6.07
N GLU A 284 34.39 5.10 5.55
CA GLU A 284 35.72 5.53 5.11
C GLU A 284 35.62 6.30 3.77
N PRO A 285 35.97 7.60 3.70
CA PRO A 285 35.65 8.45 2.54
C PRO A 285 36.21 7.98 1.20
N ASN A 286 37.35 7.28 1.19
CA ASN A 286 37.93 6.73 -0.04
C ASN A 286 37.19 5.46 -0.47
N LYS A 287 36.90 4.55 0.46
CA LYS A 287 36.11 3.34 0.18
C LYS A 287 34.67 3.66 -0.24
N LYS A 288 34.04 4.70 0.33
CA LYS A 288 32.71 5.14 -0.12
C LYS A 288 32.73 5.64 -1.57
N LYS A 289 33.81 6.28 -2.03
CA LYS A 289 34.00 6.62 -3.45
C LYS A 289 34.24 5.39 -4.33
N GLU A 290 35.02 4.42 -3.85
CA GLU A 290 35.24 3.15 -4.57
C GLU A 290 33.95 2.34 -4.71
N ALA A 291 33.15 2.26 -3.64
CA ALA A 291 31.82 1.63 -3.64
C ALA A 291 30.83 2.37 -4.55
N GLN A 292 30.80 3.71 -4.52
CA GLN A 292 29.99 4.51 -5.43
C GLN A 292 30.41 4.31 -6.90
N ALA A 293 31.70 4.23 -7.20
CA ALA A 293 32.19 3.93 -8.55
C ALA A 293 31.81 2.51 -9.02
N ALA A 294 31.69 1.55 -8.10
CA ALA A 294 31.17 0.21 -8.39
C ALA A 294 29.65 0.24 -8.66
N VAL A 295 28.88 0.99 -7.87
CA VAL A 295 27.45 1.29 -8.12
C VAL A 295 27.27 1.91 -9.49
N ASP A 296 27.94 3.02 -9.79
CA ASP A 296 27.81 3.74 -11.07
C ASP A 296 28.14 2.85 -12.28
N LYS A 297 29.19 2.02 -12.17
CA LYS A 297 29.55 1.03 -13.19
C LYS A 297 28.48 -0.05 -13.38
N ALA A 298 27.82 -0.51 -12.30
CA ALA A 298 26.72 -1.45 -12.41
C ALA A 298 25.50 -0.80 -13.07
N VAL A 299 25.21 0.46 -12.74
CA VAL A 299 24.15 1.25 -13.38
C VAL A 299 24.44 1.49 -14.86
N ASP A 300 25.67 1.80 -15.26
CA ASP A 300 26.07 1.88 -16.68
C ASP A 300 25.81 0.58 -17.44
N ASN A 301 26.11 -0.57 -16.84
CA ASN A 301 25.80 -1.87 -17.44
C ASN A 301 24.28 -2.08 -17.58
N ILE A 302 23.49 -1.73 -16.57
CA ILE A 302 22.02 -1.89 -16.60
C ILE A 302 21.38 -0.97 -17.65
N LEU A 303 21.80 0.31 -17.70
CA LEU A 303 21.36 1.32 -18.68
C LEU A 303 21.91 1.13 -20.10
N THR A 304 22.64 0.04 -20.36
CA THR A 304 23.08 -0.36 -21.72
C THR A 304 22.65 -1.78 -22.09
N SER A 305 22.42 -2.66 -21.12
CA SER A 305 22.04 -4.07 -21.36
C SER A 305 20.56 -4.41 -21.07
N SER A 306 19.93 -3.73 -20.11
CA SER A 306 18.59 -4.06 -19.60
C SER A 306 17.58 -2.92 -19.78
N ILE A 307 17.99 -1.66 -19.65
CA ILE A 307 17.18 -0.46 -19.91
C ILE A 307 17.86 0.29 -21.06
N LYS A 308 17.18 0.45 -22.21
CA LYS A 308 17.79 0.99 -23.43
C LYS A 308 16.93 2.09 -24.04
N ALA A 309 17.50 3.28 -24.22
CA ALA A 309 17.08 4.19 -25.26
C ALA A 309 17.51 3.58 -26.62
N VAL A 310 16.57 2.99 -27.35
CA VAL A 310 16.81 2.37 -28.67
C VAL A 310 16.95 3.46 -29.74
N ASP A 311 16.12 4.50 -29.62
CA ASP A 311 16.24 5.78 -30.32
C ASP A 311 15.64 6.89 -29.43
N ASP A 312 15.62 8.14 -29.91
CA ASP A 312 15.12 9.31 -29.16
C ASP A 312 13.66 9.19 -28.66
N TYR A 313 12.86 8.29 -29.24
CA TYR A 313 11.45 8.06 -28.88
C TYR A 313 11.09 6.58 -28.71
N THR A 314 12.07 5.67 -28.57
CA THR A 314 11.83 4.25 -28.25
C THR A 314 12.66 3.83 -27.05
N ILE A 315 11.99 3.28 -26.01
CA ILE A 315 12.64 2.67 -24.85
C ILE A 315 12.32 1.17 -24.80
N SER A 316 13.33 0.35 -24.49
CA SER A 316 13.18 -1.08 -24.25
C SER A 316 13.70 -1.42 -22.84
N ILE A 317 12.89 -2.14 -22.06
CA ILE A 317 13.22 -2.60 -20.70
C ILE A 317 13.07 -4.12 -20.64
N THR A 318 14.13 -4.81 -20.24
CA THR A 318 14.19 -6.26 -20.06
C THR A 318 14.24 -6.60 -18.56
N LEU A 319 13.34 -7.49 -18.14
CA LEU A 319 13.21 -7.99 -16.78
C LEU A 319 14.04 -9.26 -16.53
N GLU A 320 14.27 -9.60 -15.27
CA GLU A 320 14.93 -10.84 -14.86
C GLU A 320 13.98 -12.03 -15.01
N GLU A 321 12.75 -11.91 -14.51
CA GLU A 321 11.64 -12.85 -14.71
C GLU A 321 10.34 -12.16 -15.16
N PRO A 322 9.36 -12.87 -15.75
CA PRO A 322 8.11 -12.25 -16.18
C PRO A 322 7.30 -11.74 -14.99
N ALA A 323 6.98 -10.44 -14.96
CA ALA A 323 6.18 -9.83 -13.91
C ALA A 323 5.01 -9.05 -14.49
N ALA A 324 3.79 -9.47 -14.19
CA ALA A 324 2.59 -8.72 -14.54
C ALA A 324 2.45 -7.41 -13.73
N TYR A 325 2.91 -7.41 -12.47
CA TYR A 325 2.92 -6.24 -11.59
C TYR A 325 3.89 -5.13 -12.02
N PHE A 326 4.82 -5.41 -12.95
CA PHE A 326 5.80 -4.44 -13.44
C PHE A 326 5.14 -3.20 -14.07
N LEU A 327 4.01 -3.38 -14.77
CA LEU A 327 3.26 -2.26 -15.34
C LEU A 327 2.71 -1.30 -14.27
N THR A 328 2.38 -1.81 -13.08
CA THR A 328 1.97 -1.01 -11.93
C THR A 328 3.17 -0.34 -11.26
N ALA A 329 4.33 -0.99 -11.23
CA ALA A 329 5.56 -0.45 -10.65
C ALA A 329 6.20 0.67 -11.50
N ILE A 330 6.13 0.59 -12.83
CA ILE A 330 6.63 1.63 -13.76
C ILE A 330 5.68 2.84 -13.91
N ALA A 331 4.51 2.80 -13.27
CA ALA A 331 3.58 3.92 -13.16
C ALA A 331 3.81 4.77 -11.89
N LEU A 332 4.94 4.55 -11.18
CA LEU A 332 5.30 5.22 -9.94
C LEU A 332 6.40 6.27 -10.16
N TRP A 333 6.39 7.28 -9.30
CA TRP A 333 7.25 8.48 -9.43
C TRP A 333 8.76 8.26 -9.58
N PRO A 334 9.42 7.18 -9.08
CA PRO A 334 10.85 6.96 -9.37
C PRO A 334 11.12 6.70 -10.86
N TRP A 335 10.09 6.42 -11.65
CA TRP A 335 10.16 6.26 -13.11
C TRP A 335 9.82 7.57 -13.87
N ASP A 336 9.45 8.65 -13.19
CA ASP A 336 9.14 9.94 -13.80
C ASP A 336 10.37 10.60 -14.44
N VAL A 337 10.15 11.45 -15.45
CA VAL A 337 11.23 12.13 -16.18
C VAL A 337 11.54 13.53 -15.63
N VAL A 338 12.83 13.83 -15.43
CA VAL A 338 13.33 15.13 -14.95
C VAL A 338 14.27 15.80 -15.95
N ASN A 339 14.23 17.12 -16.05
CA ASN A 339 15.02 17.88 -17.03
C ASN A 339 16.49 18.00 -16.60
N LYS A 340 17.40 17.30 -17.29
CA LYS A 340 18.84 17.35 -17.03
C LYS A 340 19.41 18.77 -17.06
N ASN A 341 19.03 19.59 -18.04
CA ASN A 341 19.58 20.93 -18.23
C ASN A 341 19.27 21.86 -17.04
N VAL A 342 18.11 21.65 -16.40
CA VAL A 342 17.68 22.39 -15.22
C VAL A 342 18.42 21.91 -13.96
N ILE A 343 18.65 20.61 -13.81
CA ILE A 343 19.48 20.06 -12.72
C ILE A 343 20.94 20.52 -12.85
N ASP A 344 21.54 20.41 -14.05
CA ASP A 344 22.90 20.88 -14.33
C ASP A 344 23.08 22.39 -14.03
N LYS A 345 22.03 23.19 -14.28
CA LYS A 345 22.06 24.66 -14.15
C LYS A 345 21.87 25.14 -12.70
N TYR A 346 21.02 24.49 -11.92
CA TYR A 346 20.62 24.97 -10.59
C TYR A 346 21.12 24.12 -9.42
N GLY A 347 21.68 22.93 -9.69
CA GLY A 347 22.16 22.00 -8.66
C GLY A 347 21.06 21.63 -7.68
N ASP A 348 21.36 21.64 -6.39
CA ASP A 348 20.42 21.30 -5.30
C ASP A 348 19.15 22.16 -5.29
N LYS A 349 19.16 23.33 -5.94
CA LYS A 349 18.01 24.26 -6.05
C LYS A 349 17.15 24.02 -7.29
N TRP A 350 17.32 22.91 -8.01
CA TRP A 350 16.56 22.62 -9.23
C TRP A 350 15.06 22.44 -8.96
N THR A 351 14.68 21.98 -7.77
CA THR A 351 13.30 21.78 -7.30
C THR A 351 12.60 23.06 -6.85
N GLU A 352 13.31 24.20 -6.79
CA GLU A 352 12.74 25.46 -6.27
C GLU A 352 11.71 26.09 -7.21
N ALA A 353 10.81 26.90 -6.64
CA ALA A 353 9.81 27.62 -7.40
C ALA A 353 10.46 28.57 -8.43
N GLY A 354 10.09 28.42 -9.70
CA GLY A 354 10.71 29.13 -10.82
C GLY A 354 11.98 28.49 -11.41
N ASN A 355 12.55 27.47 -10.74
CA ASN A 355 13.59 26.61 -11.31
C ASN A 355 13.02 25.29 -11.84
N LEU A 356 12.10 24.66 -11.09
CA LEU A 356 11.57 23.33 -11.36
C LEU A 356 10.86 23.25 -12.73
N THR A 357 11.32 22.31 -13.57
CA THR A 357 10.63 21.95 -14.82
C THR A 357 10.38 20.45 -14.89
N GLY A 358 9.14 20.04 -14.60
CA GLY A 358 8.62 18.72 -14.92
C GLY A 358 7.74 18.75 -16.18
N THR A 359 7.19 17.60 -16.55
CA THR A 359 6.29 17.43 -17.71
C THR A 359 4.82 17.62 -17.37
N GLY A 360 4.46 17.56 -16.08
CA GLY A 360 3.11 17.30 -15.60
C GLY A 360 2.07 18.39 -15.85
N PRO A 361 0.82 18.16 -15.41
CA PRO A 361 -0.31 19.06 -15.66
C PRO A 361 -0.18 20.43 -14.99
N PHE A 362 0.67 20.59 -13.97
CA PHE A 362 0.90 21.85 -13.27
C PHE A 362 2.40 22.19 -13.15
N ILE A 363 2.68 23.46 -12.88
CA ILE A 363 4.00 24.02 -12.62
C ILE A 363 4.02 24.58 -11.20
N LEU A 364 5.10 24.33 -10.47
CA LEU A 364 5.39 24.98 -9.19
C LEU A 364 5.61 26.49 -9.40
N LYS A 365 4.61 27.30 -9.05
CA LYS A 365 4.62 28.75 -9.30
C LYS A 365 5.20 29.54 -8.13
N GLU A 366 4.96 29.09 -6.92
CA GLU A 366 5.34 29.76 -5.67
C GLU A 366 5.51 28.71 -4.58
N TRP A 367 6.59 28.79 -3.80
CA TRP A 367 6.82 27.96 -2.63
C TRP A 367 7.33 28.88 -1.51
N ASN A 368 6.45 29.17 -0.56
CA ASN A 368 6.78 29.92 0.64
C ASN A 368 7.04 28.89 1.75
N HIS A 369 8.31 28.55 1.99
CA HIS A 369 8.67 27.52 2.96
C HIS A 369 8.02 27.75 4.32
N THR A 370 7.63 26.66 4.97
CA THR A 370 6.83 26.58 6.21
C THR A 370 5.43 27.20 6.16
N GLN A 371 4.98 27.76 5.04
CA GLN A 371 3.68 28.46 4.95
C GLN A 371 2.73 27.87 3.89
N ASN A 372 3.10 27.92 2.60
CA ASN A 372 2.20 27.60 1.50
C ASN A 372 2.95 27.32 0.18
N MET A 373 2.24 26.72 -0.76
CA MET A 373 2.68 26.45 -2.13
C MET A 373 1.55 26.78 -3.12
N LYS A 374 1.90 27.21 -4.33
CA LYS A 374 0.94 27.42 -5.43
C LYS A 374 1.37 26.69 -6.69
N LEU A 375 0.46 25.90 -7.22
CA LEU A 375 0.59 25.20 -8.50
C LEU A 375 -0.30 25.89 -9.53
N VAL A 376 0.16 26.06 -10.77
CA VAL A 376 -0.63 26.63 -11.89
C VAL A 376 -0.57 25.73 -13.12
N TYR A 377 -1.62 25.71 -13.93
CA TYR A 377 -1.69 24.86 -15.12
C TYR A 377 -0.45 25.01 -16.04
N ASN A 378 0.12 23.89 -16.49
CA ASN A 378 1.24 23.84 -17.43
C ASN A 378 0.73 24.02 -18.89
N PRO A 379 1.00 25.15 -19.57
CA PRO A 379 0.54 25.38 -20.94
C PRO A 379 1.23 24.48 -21.98
N ASN A 380 2.28 23.72 -21.59
CA ASN A 380 2.92 22.72 -22.44
C ASN A 380 2.37 21.29 -22.20
N TYR A 381 1.33 21.08 -21.38
CA TYR A 381 0.86 19.72 -21.06
C TYR A 381 0.21 18.98 -22.25
N PHE A 382 0.74 17.80 -22.54
CA PHE A 382 0.47 17.04 -23.78
C PHE A 382 -0.86 16.24 -23.77
N GLN A 383 -1.50 16.04 -22.60
CA GLN A 383 -2.82 15.38 -22.52
C GLN A 383 -4.00 16.35 -22.73
N GLY A 384 -3.72 17.66 -22.78
CA GLY A 384 -4.72 18.72 -22.86
C GLY A 384 -4.65 19.68 -21.66
N ARG A 385 -5.69 20.49 -21.48
CA ARG A 385 -5.77 21.43 -20.36
C ARG A 385 -6.56 20.85 -19.20
N ALA A 386 -5.96 20.87 -18.00
CA ALA A 386 -6.61 20.52 -16.74
C ALA A 386 -7.87 21.36 -16.47
N GLY A 387 -8.83 20.81 -15.72
CA GLY A 387 -10.13 21.47 -15.54
C GLY A 387 -10.08 22.78 -14.74
N ILE A 388 -9.09 22.90 -13.84
CA ILE A 388 -8.85 24.06 -12.97
C ILE A 388 -7.66 24.92 -13.47
N ASP A 389 -7.51 26.13 -12.92
CA ASP A 389 -6.37 27.02 -13.24
C ASP A 389 -5.12 26.71 -12.40
N GLY A 390 -5.32 26.16 -11.19
CA GLY A 390 -4.25 25.89 -10.25
C GLY A 390 -4.74 25.43 -8.88
N VAL A 391 -3.79 25.22 -7.98
CA VAL A 391 -4.02 24.79 -6.59
C VAL A 391 -3.23 25.69 -5.63
N ASN A 392 -3.90 26.19 -4.60
CA ASN A 392 -3.27 26.77 -3.41
C ASN A 392 -3.19 25.68 -2.33
N ILE A 393 -1.98 25.36 -1.86
CA ILE A 393 -1.75 24.43 -0.75
C ILE A 393 -1.26 25.25 0.45
N VAL A 394 -1.90 25.10 1.60
CA VAL A 394 -1.46 25.72 2.88
C VAL A 394 -1.10 24.64 3.89
N TYR A 395 -0.07 24.89 4.71
CA TYR A 395 0.37 23.90 5.70
C TYR A 395 -0.37 24.10 7.02
N ILE A 396 -1.24 23.15 7.38
CA ILE A 396 -2.09 23.17 8.57
C ILE A 396 -2.05 21.78 9.22
N LYS A 397 -1.24 21.66 10.26
CA LYS A 397 -1.05 20.40 11.00
C LYS A 397 -2.32 19.92 11.74
N GLU A 398 -3.10 20.85 12.28
CA GLU A 398 -4.19 20.53 13.21
C GLU A 398 -5.55 20.53 12.50
N ASP A 399 -6.18 19.35 12.37
CA ASP A 399 -7.47 19.13 11.70
C ASP A 399 -8.57 20.15 12.12
N ALA A 400 -8.60 20.52 13.41
CA ALA A 400 -9.56 21.51 13.93
C ALA A 400 -9.36 22.93 13.35
N THR A 401 -8.12 23.31 13.02
CA THR A 401 -7.81 24.59 12.36
C THR A 401 -8.21 24.55 10.89
N ALA A 402 -7.97 23.42 10.22
CA ALA A 402 -8.45 23.19 8.85
C ALA A 402 -9.98 23.25 8.80
N ARG A 403 -10.66 22.63 9.78
CA ARG A 403 -12.12 22.67 9.91
C ARG A 403 -12.69 24.08 10.04
N LEU A 404 -12.09 24.93 10.88
CA LEU A 404 -12.51 26.33 11.02
C LEU A 404 -12.32 27.15 9.73
N LYS A 405 -11.32 26.81 8.91
CA LYS A 405 -11.10 27.45 7.59
C LYS A 405 -12.09 26.95 6.54
N TYR A 406 -12.35 25.64 6.49
CA TYR A 406 -13.36 25.03 5.63
C TYR A 406 -14.77 25.57 5.90
N ASP A 407 -15.15 25.72 7.16
CA ASP A 407 -16.48 26.27 7.54
C ASP A 407 -16.64 27.75 7.15
N ARG A 408 -15.53 28.48 6.91
CA ARG A 408 -15.51 29.85 6.36
C ARG A 408 -15.31 29.90 4.83
N GLY A 409 -15.14 28.77 4.15
CA GLY A 409 -14.89 28.71 2.70
C GLY A 409 -13.45 29.06 2.28
N GLU A 410 -12.49 29.07 3.21
CA GLU A 410 -11.06 29.25 2.90
C GLU A 410 -10.38 27.97 2.40
N LEU A 411 -11.04 26.81 2.57
CA LEU A 411 -10.59 25.49 2.10
C LEU A 411 -11.73 24.76 1.42
N ASP A 412 -11.38 24.05 0.35
CA ASP A 412 -12.28 23.30 -0.53
C ASP A 412 -12.31 21.78 -0.20
N ASP A 413 -11.24 21.25 0.41
CA ASP A 413 -11.19 19.90 1.02
C ASP A 413 -10.41 19.93 2.34
N ILE A 414 -10.82 19.09 3.31
CA ILE A 414 -10.11 18.83 4.57
C ILE A 414 -10.30 17.40 5.06
N ARG A 415 -9.37 16.92 5.89
CA ARG A 415 -9.58 15.77 6.78
C ARG A 415 -10.51 16.11 7.95
N VAL A 416 -11.30 15.14 8.42
CA VAL A 416 -12.09 15.22 9.65
C VAL A 416 -11.31 14.58 10.81
N ALA A 417 -11.12 15.33 11.90
CA ALA A 417 -10.53 14.82 13.14
C ALA A 417 -11.30 13.61 13.68
N VAL A 418 -10.60 12.57 14.14
CA VAL A 418 -11.21 11.28 14.53
C VAL A 418 -12.33 11.43 15.57
N THR A 419 -12.11 12.28 16.57
CA THR A 419 -13.07 12.61 17.64
C THR A 419 -14.32 13.35 17.15
N ASP A 420 -14.28 13.93 15.95
CA ASP A 420 -15.35 14.73 15.35
C ASP A 420 -16.11 13.99 14.23
N ILE A 421 -15.67 12.80 13.83
CA ILE A 421 -16.31 11.98 12.78
C ILE A 421 -17.79 11.72 13.13
N GLN A 422 -18.06 11.24 14.35
CA GLN A 422 -19.40 10.89 14.81
C GLN A 422 -20.34 12.09 15.00
N ARG A 423 -19.78 13.30 15.18
CA ARG A 423 -20.52 14.56 15.21
C ARG A 423 -20.82 15.04 13.79
N THR A 424 -19.80 15.04 12.94
CA THR A 424 -19.86 15.53 11.55
C THR A 424 -20.78 14.68 10.69
N ALA A 425 -20.74 13.35 10.83
CA ALA A 425 -21.63 12.42 10.12
C ALA A 425 -23.13 12.59 10.45
N LYS A 426 -23.46 13.30 11.54
CA LYS A 426 -24.83 13.62 11.97
C LYS A 426 -25.25 15.04 11.62
N ASP A 427 -24.34 15.88 11.11
CA ASP A 427 -24.67 17.23 10.68
C ASP A 427 -25.31 17.18 9.28
N THR A 428 -26.63 17.38 9.26
CA THR A 428 -27.44 17.43 8.04
C THR A 428 -26.94 18.42 6.97
N LYS A 429 -26.19 19.47 7.35
CA LYS A 429 -25.61 20.44 6.40
C LYS A 429 -24.32 19.94 5.75
N LEU A 430 -23.66 18.96 6.36
CA LEU A 430 -22.37 18.41 5.92
C LEU A 430 -22.51 17.02 5.32
N LYS A 431 -23.69 16.39 5.39
CA LYS A 431 -23.99 15.06 4.84
C LYS A 431 -23.46 14.87 3.41
N ASP A 432 -23.78 15.80 2.50
CA ASP A 432 -23.43 15.69 1.08
C ASP A 432 -22.01 16.23 0.78
N GLN A 433 -21.28 16.64 1.82
CA GLN A 433 -19.86 17.01 1.82
C GLN A 433 -18.99 15.94 2.51
N PHE A 434 -19.60 14.94 3.17
CA PHE A 434 -18.92 14.00 4.07
C PHE A 434 -18.58 12.69 3.34
N HIS A 435 -17.28 12.44 3.17
CA HIS A 435 -16.79 11.31 2.39
C HIS A 435 -15.97 10.36 3.27
N LYS A 436 -16.20 9.06 3.08
CA LYS A 436 -15.38 7.98 3.63
C LYS A 436 -14.60 7.32 2.50
N VAL A 437 -13.28 7.31 2.62
CA VAL A 437 -12.36 6.73 1.65
C VAL A 437 -11.65 5.55 2.31
N PRO A 438 -12.00 4.29 1.99
CA PRO A 438 -11.22 3.13 2.39
C PRO A 438 -9.77 3.29 1.93
N MET A 439 -8.79 2.89 2.75
CA MET A 439 -7.38 2.93 2.35
C MET A 439 -6.90 1.55 1.85
N SER A 440 -5.92 1.56 0.94
CA SER A 440 -5.05 0.44 0.56
C SER A 440 -4.13 -0.01 1.72
N ARG A 441 -4.67 -0.13 2.93
CA ARG A 441 -3.94 -0.39 4.16
C ARG A 441 -4.68 -1.41 5.04
N THR A 442 -3.95 -2.36 5.61
CA THR A 442 -4.45 -3.34 6.58
C THR A 442 -3.70 -3.17 7.90
N THR A 443 -4.36 -3.42 9.03
CA THR A 443 -3.75 -3.47 10.38
C THR A 443 -4.01 -4.84 10.99
N TRP A 444 -3.00 -5.44 11.61
CA TRP A 444 -3.08 -6.78 12.19
C TRP A 444 -2.23 -6.95 13.47
N LEU A 445 -2.56 -7.97 14.26
CA LEU A 445 -1.65 -8.53 15.26
C LEU A 445 -0.81 -9.62 14.57
N GLY A 446 0.50 -9.46 14.59
CA GLY A 446 1.47 -10.40 14.05
C GLY A 446 2.05 -11.33 15.11
N PHE A 447 2.41 -12.54 14.70
CA PHE A 447 3.13 -13.53 15.48
C PHE A 447 4.57 -13.66 14.98
N ASN A 448 5.50 -14.02 15.86
CA ASN A 448 6.78 -14.59 15.43
C ASN A 448 6.58 -16.07 15.06
N MET A 449 6.65 -16.37 13.77
CA MET A 449 6.37 -17.69 13.18
C MET A 449 7.62 -18.59 13.13
N LYS A 450 8.78 -18.10 13.58
CA LYS A 450 10.05 -18.85 13.66
C LYS A 450 10.51 -19.11 15.08
N ASN A 451 10.33 -18.13 15.98
CA ASN A 451 10.83 -18.16 17.35
C ASN A 451 9.69 -18.16 18.36
N GLY A 452 9.69 -19.12 19.29
CA GLY A 452 8.72 -19.19 20.40
C GLY A 452 7.43 -19.94 20.08
N ILE A 453 6.46 -19.85 21.00
CA ILE A 453 5.30 -20.76 21.07
C ILE A 453 4.35 -20.68 19.86
N PHE A 454 4.28 -19.53 19.18
CA PHE A 454 3.39 -19.34 18.03
C PHE A 454 3.89 -20.00 16.75
N ALA A 455 5.17 -20.33 16.62
CA ALA A 455 5.73 -20.97 15.42
C ALA A 455 5.06 -22.33 15.13
N THR A 456 5.02 -23.21 16.12
CA THR A 456 4.53 -24.59 15.97
C THR A 456 3.07 -24.77 16.37
N ASN A 457 2.49 -23.88 17.16
CA ASN A 457 1.15 -24.07 17.73
C ASN A 457 0.05 -23.35 16.93
N LEU A 458 -0.43 -24.00 15.85
CA LEU A 458 -1.56 -23.51 15.03
C LEU A 458 -2.80 -23.20 15.89
N LYS A 459 -3.12 -24.06 16.87
CA LYS A 459 -4.30 -23.90 17.71
C LYS A 459 -4.24 -22.67 18.59
N LEU A 460 -3.05 -22.31 19.08
CA LEU A 460 -2.83 -21.06 19.80
C LEU A 460 -3.05 -19.83 18.91
N ARG A 461 -2.59 -19.87 17.65
CA ARG A 461 -2.86 -18.79 16.67
C ARG A 461 -4.35 -18.66 16.36
N GLN A 462 -5.05 -19.78 16.14
CA GLN A 462 -6.50 -19.82 15.94
C GLN A 462 -7.27 -19.27 17.16
N ALA A 463 -6.82 -19.57 18.39
CA ALA A 463 -7.41 -19.02 19.61
C ALA A 463 -7.30 -17.49 19.66
N PHE A 464 -6.13 -16.93 19.36
CA PHE A 464 -5.90 -15.48 19.28
C PHE A 464 -6.73 -14.82 18.16
N PHE A 465 -6.95 -15.50 17.03
CA PHE A 465 -7.74 -14.97 15.91
C PHE A 465 -9.24 -14.85 16.25
N ALA A 466 -9.79 -15.88 16.91
CA ALA A 466 -11.19 -15.94 17.33
C ALA A 466 -11.49 -15.10 18.58
N ALA A 467 -10.47 -14.73 19.37
CA ALA A 467 -10.60 -13.96 20.61
C ALA A 467 -10.81 -12.43 20.42
N ILE A 468 -10.78 -11.90 19.18
CA ILE A 468 -10.80 -10.45 18.92
C ILE A 468 -12.02 -10.03 18.08
N ASP A 469 -12.91 -9.26 18.72
CA ASP A 469 -13.99 -8.50 18.11
C ASP A 469 -13.42 -7.27 17.38
N ARG A 470 -13.53 -7.32 16.05
CA ARG A 470 -13.09 -6.30 15.10
C ARG A 470 -14.13 -5.18 14.95
N GLN A 471 -15.40 -5.48 15.15
CA GLN A 471 -16.50 -4.52 15.09
C GLN A 471 -16.44 -3.60 16.31
N LEU A 472 -16.27 -4.16 17.52
CA LEU A 472 -16.01 -3.39 18.74
C LEU A 472 -14.78 -2.49 18.59
N LEU A 473 -13.69 -3.01 18.04
CA LEU A 473 -12.46 -2.24 17.78
C LEU A 473 -12.71 -1.01 16.89
N THR A 474 -13.43 -1.20 15.77
CA THR A 474 -13.66 -0.15 14.78
C THR A 474 -14.77 0.84 15.18
N ASP A 475 -15.81 0.38 15.87
CA ASP A 475 -16.86 1.26 16.39
C ASP A 475 -16.39 2.11 17.59
N LYS A 476 -15.52 1.58 18.45
CA LYS A 476 -15.13 2.24 19.71
C LYS A 476 -13.78 2.94 19.65
N MET A 477 -12.73 2.29 19.11
CA MET A 477 -11.37 2.85 19.14
C MET A 477 -11.07 3.75 17.94
N THR A 478 -11.56 3.41 16.74
CA THR A 478 -11.41 4.26 15.54
C THR A 478 -12.64 5.14 15.25
N GLN A 479 -13.71 5.00 16.03
CA GLN A 479 -14.98 5.75 15.89
C GLN A 479 -15.59 5.68 14.47
N GLY A 480 -15.32 4.61 13.72
CA GLY A 480 -15.72 4.44 12.33
C GLY A 480 -14.76 5.05 11.29
N SER A 481 -13.52 5.39 11.67
CA SER A 481 -12.40 5.70 10.77
C SER A 481 -11.62 4.45 10.32
N ALA A 482 -12.24 3.28 10.41
CA ALA A 482 -11.77 2.01 9.85
C ALA A 482 -12.97 1.06 9.65
N ALA A 483 -12.81 0.04 8.82
CA ALA A 483 -13.74 -1.08 8.67
C ALA A 483 -13.06 -2.39 9.13
N PRO A 484 -13.79 -3.32 9.79
CA PRO A 484 -13.24 -4.60 10.23
C PRO A 484 -12.86 -5.48 9.02
N THR A 485 -11.81 -6.30 9.14
CA THR A 485 -11.39 -7.17 8.04
C THR A 485 -10.86 -8.54 8.49
N THR A 486 -10.99 -9.51 7.60
CA THR A 486 -10.58 -10.92 7.75
C THR A 486 -9.50 -11.35 6.75
N VAL A 487 -9.03 -10.42 5.91
CA VAL A 487 -8.06 -10.66 4.82
C VAL A 487 -6.90 -9.67 4.86
N LEU A 488 -5.81 -9.99 4.15
CA LEU A 488 -4.61 -9.19 4.08
C LEU A 488 -4.77 -8.06 3.07
N LEU A 489 -5.34 -8.36 1.90
CA LEU A 489 -5.58 -7.42 0.81
C LEU A 489 -6.83 -6.55 1.10
N PRO A 490 -6.70 -5.21 1.14
CA PRO A 490 -7.83 -4.29 1.31
C PRO A 490 -8.83 -4.30 0.15
N GLU A 491 -10.07 -3.89 0.44
CA GLU A 491 -11.07 -3.59 -0.59
C GLU A 491 -10.60 -2.45 -1.51
N GLY A 492 -10.87 -2.58 -2.80
CA GLY A 492 -10.51 -1.59 -3.82
C GLY A 492 -9.11 -1.75 -4.45
N ILE A 493 -8.36 -2.82 -4.11
CA ILE A 493 -7.16 -3.23 -4.85
C ILE A 493 -7.53 -4.39 -5.81
N PRO A 494 -7.02 -4.42 -7.05
CA PRO A 494 -7.19 -5.57 -7.96
C PRO A 494 -6.81 -6.90 -7.30
N GLY A 495 -7.64 -7.93 -7.50
CA GLY A 495 -7.52 -9.22 -6.82
C GLY A 495 -8.22 -9.30 -5.45
N TYR A 496 -8.77 -8.20 -4.91
CA TYR A 496 -9.54 -8.24 -3.68
C TYR A 496 -10.71 -9.23 -3.77
N LYS A 497 -10.82 -10.08 -2.74
CA LYS A 497 -11.97 -10.95 -2.51
C LYS A 497 -12.15 -11.12 -1.02
N LYS A 498 -13.38 -10.95 -0.54
CA LYS A 498 -13.72 -11.29 0.84
C LYS A 498 -13.49 -12.78 1.08
N TYR A 499 -12.64 -13.11 2.04
CA TYR A 499 -12.50 -14.45 2.61
C TYR A 499 -13.14 -14.48 3.99
N ASP A 500 -14.01 -15.45 4.24
CA ASP A 500 -14.59 -15.68 5.56
C ASP A 500 -13.57 -16.44 6.44
N GLY A 501 -12.61 -15.68 6.99
CA GLY A 501 -11.66 -16.16 8.00
C GLY A 501 -12.35 -16.44 9.35
N TYR A 502 -11.57 -16.74 10.40
CA TYR A 502 -12.17 -17.10 11.70
C TYR A 502 -13.02 -15.93 12.25
N PRO A 503 -14.31 -16.16 12.57
CA PRO A 503 -15.15 -15.15 13.19
C PRO A 503 -14.69 -14.86 14.62
N PHE A 504 -15.18 -13.76 15.18
CA PHE A 504 -15.10 -13.52 16.62
C PHE A 504 -16.04 -14.49 17.36
N ASP A 505 -15.47 -15.37 18.18
CA ASP A 505 -16.21 -16.31 19.03
C ASP A 505 -15.36 -16.67 20.27
N PRO A 506 -15.65 -16.09 21.45
CA PRO A 506 -14.94 -16.39 22.69
C PRO A 506 -15.05 -17.84 23.19
N ALA A 507 -16.07 -18.60 22.79
CA ALA A 507 -16.22 -19.99 23.19
C ALA A 507 -15.30 -20.89 22.34
N ILE A 508 -15.28 -20.68 21.03
CA ILE A 508 -14.34 -21.33 20.10
C ILE A 508 -12.89 -20.91 20.40
N ALA A 509 -12.64 -19.65 20.76
CA ALA A 509 -11.33 -19.19 21.19
C ALA A 509 -10.81 -19.96 22.43
N LYS A 510 -11.67 -20.16 23.44
CA LYS A 510 -11.36 -20.97 24.64
C LYS A 510 -11.21 -22.46 24.32
N GLN A 511 -11.98 -22.99 23.37
CA GLN A 511 -11.79 -24.36 22.87
C GLN A 511 -10.43 -24.52 22.17
N TYR A 512 -10.05 -23.61 21.28
CA TYR A 512 -8.76 -23.65 20.59
C TYR A 512 -7.58 -23.46 21.57
N LEU A 513 -7.73 -22.64 22.62
CA LEU A 513 -6.72 -22.51 23.68
C LEU A 513 -6.51 -23.83 24.44
N LYS A 514 -7.59 -24.56 24.72
CA LYS A 514 -7.55 -25.92 25.28
C LYS A 514 -6.92 -26.93 24.32
N GLU A 515 -7.31 -26.92 23.05
CA GLU A 515 -6.70 -27.77 22.00
C GLU A 515 -5.22 -27.45 21.75
N ALA A 516 -4.79 -26.21 22.02
CA ALA A 516 -3.39 -25.78 22.01
C ALA A 516 -2.58 -26.27 23.22
N GLY A 517 -3.22 -26.94 24.19
CA GLY A 517 -2.62 -27.52 25.39
C GLY A 517 -2.81 -26.71 26.69
N PHE A 518 -3.41 -25.52 26.62
CA PHE A 518 -3.54 -24.57 27.73
C PHE A 518 -4.94 -24.63 28.37
N ASP A 519 -5.27 -25.78 28.94
CA ASP A 519 -6.63 -26.14 29.39
C ASP A 519 -6.87 -25.97 30.91
N THR A 520 -5.90 -25.45 31.66
CA THR A 520 -6.03 -25.12 33.10
C THR A 520 -5.44 -23.73 33.40
N PRO A 521 -5.86 -23.05 34.49
CA PRO A 521 -5.35 -21.72 34.86
C PRO A 521 -3.83 -21.67 35.00
N GLU A 522 -3.20 -22.73 35.50
CA GLU A 522 -1.75 -22.82 35.68
C GLU A 522 -1.02 -22.84 34.33
N LYS A 523 -1.59 -23.52 33.32
CA LYS A 523 -1.04 -23.55 31.96
C LYS A 523 -1.29 -22.24 31.23
N ILE A 524 -2.46 -21.62 31.41
CA ILE A 524 -2.75 -20.28 30.87
C ILE A 524 -1.77 -19.26 31.47
N LYS A 525 -1.46 -19.36 32.77
CA LYS A 525 -0.43 -18.54 33.42
C LYS A 525 0.98 -18.82 32.89
N GLN A 526 1.34 -20.08 32.62
CA GLN A 526 2.62 -20.42 31.96
C GLN A 526 2.72 -19.81 30.55
N LEU A 527 1.63 -19.77 29.79
CA LEU A 527 1.57 -19.10 28.48
C LEU A 527 1.69 -17.58 28.62
N GLU A 528 0.96 -16.98 29.57
CA GLU A 528 1.05 -15.56 29.90
C GLU A 528 2.50 -15.17 30.25
N ASP A 529 3.18 -15.94 31.10
CA ASP A 529 4.57 -15.69 31.49
C ASP A 529 5.57 -15.93 30.34
N GLN A 530 5.35 -16.93 29.48
CA GLN A 530 6.15 -17.13 28.27
C GLN A 530 6.05 -15.96 27.29
N ILE A 531 4.87 -15.33 27.16
CA ILE A 531 4.67 -14.16 26.30
C ILE A 531 5.22 -12.90 26.98
N ASN A 532 4.93 -12.71 28.25
CA ASN A 532 5.25 -11.50 29.00
C ASN A 532 6.75 -11.34 29.31
N ASN A 533 7.49 -12.45 29.37
CA ASN A 533 8.91 -12.48 29.68
C ASN A 533 9.74 -12.98 28.47
N PHE A 534 9.16 -12.92 27.26
CA PHE A 534 9.88 -13.23 26.03
C PHE A 534 10.99 -12.18 25.80
N GLY A 535 12.22 -12.64 25.59
CA GLY A 535 13.35 -11.74 25.38
C GLY A 535 13.57 -10.79 26.57
N ASP A 536 13.59 -11.31 27.81
CA ASP A 536 13.88 -10.52 29.02
C ASP A 536 15.17 -9.68 28.93
N ALA A 537 16.16 -10.12 28.14
CA ALA A 537 17.40 -9.37 27.88
C ALA A 537 17.24 -8.17 26.92
N SER A 538 16.16 -8.11 26.13
CA SER A 538 15.85 -7.04 25.17
C SER A 538 14.54 -6.31 25.48
N ASN A 539 13.85 -6.65 26.57
CA ASN A 539 12.53 -6.13 26.94
C ASN A 539 11.54 -6.22 25.75
N ALA A 540 11.34 -7.43 25.23
CA ALA A 540 10.56 -7.69 24.02
C ALA A 540 9.23 -8.45 24.24
N GLY A 541 8.91 -8.78 25.50
CA GLY A 541 7.70 -9.49 25.89
C GLY A 541 6.44 -8.65 25.82
N GLY A 542 5.28 -9.31 25.90
CA GLY A 542 3.97 -8.69 25.76
C GLY A 542 3.60 -8.37 24.31
N ILE A 543 2.66 -7.43 24.12
CA ILE A 543 2.22 -6.94 22.81
C ILE A 543 2.99 -5.66 22.47
N ALA A 544 3.87 -5.71 21.47
CA ALA A 544 4.70 -4.57 21.07
C ALA A 544 4.03 -3.66 20.03
N PHE A 545 4.08 -2.33 20.22
CA PHE A 545 3.52 -1.36 19.27
C PHE A 545 4.17 0.03 19.35
N ASN A 546 4.12 0.79 18.24
CA ASN A 546 4.60 2.18 18.19
C ASN A 546 3.53 3.19 18.70
N THR A 547 3.97 4.17 19.49
CA THR A 547 3.09 5.13 20.20
C THR A 547 2.98 6.52 19.56
N ASP A 548 3.76 6.80 18.52
CA ASP A 548 3.76 8.05 17.74
C ASP A 548 2.47 8.31 16.95
N GLN A 549 1.55 7.33 16.85
CA GLN A 549 0.17 7.54 16.41
C GLN A 549 -0.80 7.31 17.57
N THR A 550 -1.53 8.35 17.98
CA THR A 550 -2.39 8.36 19.18
C THR A 550 -3.41 7.22 19.23
N VAL A 551 -3.97 6.83 18.09
CA VAL A 551 -4.97 5.75 17.98
C VAL A 551 -4.40 4.36 18.33
N ASN A 552 -3.09 4.13 18.12
CA ASN A 552 -2.48 2.82 18.39
C ASN A 552 -2.65 2.43 19.85
N LYS A 553 -2.42 3.35 20.79
CA LYS A 553 -2.52 3.05 22.22
C LYS A 553 -3.89 2.48 22.59
N SER A 554 -4.97 3.17 22.22
CA SER A 554 -6.35 2.69 22.49
C SER A 554 -6.66 1.37 21.80
N VAL A 555 -6.15 1.14 20.58
CA VAL A 555 -6.32 -0.13 19.86
C VAL A 555 -5.65 -1.29 20.61
N TRP A 556 -4.43 -1.12 21.10
CA TRP A 556 -3.69 -2.21 21.75
C TRP A 556 -4.06 -2.43 23.21
N GLU A 557 -4.48 -1.39 23.94
CA GLU A 557 -5.18 -1.52 25.23
C GLU A 557 -6.50 -2.31 25.06
N ASN A 558 -7.25 -2.08 23.98
CA ASN A 558 -8.46 -2.86 23.71
C ASN A 558 -8.15 -4.32 23.32
N VAL A 559 -7.15 -4.58 22.47
CA VAL A 559 -6.74 -5.96 22.13
C VAL A 559 -6.24 -6.72 23.36
N GLN A 560 -5.46 -6.07 24.23
CA GLN A 560 -5.03 -6.62 25.52
C GLN A 560 -6.23 -7.02 26.39
N GLN A 561 -7.20 -6.12 26.57
CA GLN A 561 -8.42 -6.40 27.34
C GLN A 561 -9.23 -7.57 26.74
N GLN A 562 -9.38 -7.62 25.41
CA GLN A 562 -10.09 -8.72 24.76
C GLN A 562 -9.37 -10.07 24.93
N LEU A 563 -8.03 -10.11 24.87
CA LEU A 563 -7.26 -11.32 25.14
C LEU A 563 -7.32 -11.75 26.62
N HIS A 564 -7.44 -10.80 27.56
CA HIS A 564 -7.76 -11.11 28.95
C HIS A 564 -9.15 -11.75 29.08
N ASP A 565 -10.21 -11.10 28.60
CA ASP A 565 -11.59 -11.55 28.82
C ASP A 565 -11.92 -12.86 28.07
N ASN A 566 -11.32 -13.02 26.88
CA ASN A 566 -11.61 -14.15 25.98
C ASN A 566 -10.58 -15.29 26.07
N LEU A 567 -9.39 -15.12 26.65
CA LEU A 567 -8.40 -16.21 26.82
C LEU A 567 -7.83 -16.32 28.25
N GLY A 568 -8.10 -15.38 29.15
CA GLY A 568 -7.56 -15.36 30.52
C GLY A 568 -6.11 -14.87 30.62
N LEU A 569 -5.59 -14.18 29.60
CA LEU A 569 -4.18 -13.79 29.49
C LEU A 569 -3.96 -12.31 29.88
N ASN A 570 -3.29 -12.06 31.00
CA ASN A 570 -2.87 -10.72 31.43
C ASN A 570 -1.60 -10.29 30.70
N LEU A 571 -1.67 -10.10 29.39
CA LEU A 571 -0.51 -9.72 28.59
C LEU A 571 -0.03 -8.30 28.93
N LYS A 572 1.29 -8.08 29.00
CA LYS A 572 1.92 -6.76 29.11
C LYS A 572 1.74 -6.00 27.79
N LEU A 573 1.69 -4.67 27.86
CA LEU A 573 1.90 -3.79 26.71
C LEU A 573 3.37 -3.37 26.64
N ASN A 574 3.94 -3.35 25.44
CA ASN A 574 5.33 -2.98 25.17
C ASN A 574 5.37 -1.78 24.20
N PRO A 575 5.15 -0.56 24.70
CA PRO A 575 5.14 0.65 23.89
C PRO A 575 6.55 1.04 23.46
N VAL A 576 6.72 1.26 22.14
CA VAL A 576 7.93 1.81 21.54
C VAL A 576 7.65 3.25 21.09
N THR A 577 8.59 4.17 21.32
CA THR A 577 8.33 5.62 21.18
C THR A 577 8.06 6.02 19.73
N THR A 578 8.82 5.47 18.78
CA THR A 578 8.74 5.84 17.36
C THR A 578 8.54 4.63 16.46
N PHE A 579 7.87 4.82 15.32
CA PHE A 579 7.73 3.79 14.30
C PHE A 579 9.08 3.37 13.70
N LYS A 580 10.05 4.29 13.58
CA LYS A 580 11.40 3.97 13.06
C LYS A 580 12.14 2.97 13.96
N GLU A 581 12.13 3.21 15.28
CA GLU A 581 12.69 2.30 16.28
C GLU A 581 11.94 0.97 16.28
N PHE A 582 10.61 1.02 16.30
CA PHE A 582 9.74 -0.16 16.28
C PHE A 582 9.99 -1.04 15.05
N ARG A 583 10.12 -0.44 13.85
CA ARG A 583 10.40 -1.15 12.59
C ARG A 583 11.72 -1.92 12.68
N VAL A 584 12.81 -1.30 13.14
CA VAL A 584 14.11 -1.99 13.29
C VAL A 584 14.01 -3.16 14.27
N ARG A 585 13.40 -2.97 15.44
CA ARG A 585 13.24 -4.01 16.46
C ARG A 585 12.38 -5.20 15.97
N ARG A 586 11.39 -4.93 15.12
CA ARG A 586 10.44 -5.90 14.54
C ARG A 586 10.99 -6.63 13.31
N ASP A 587 11.57 -5.91 12.36
CA ASP A 587 11.84 -6.38 10.99
C ASP A 587 13.31 -6.66 10.72
N THR A 588 14.22 -6.10 11.51
CA THR A 588 15.67 -6.34 11.40
C THR A 588 16.17 -7.23 12.53
N ASN A 589 15.73 -6.94 13.76
CA ASN A 589 16.17 -7.69 14.95
C ASN A 589 15.23 -8.86 15.31
N HIS A 590 13.99 -8.84 14.81
CA HIS A 590 12.92 -9.81 15.10
C HIS A 590 12.71 -10.10 16.59
N GLU A 591 12.81 -9.06 17.43
CA GLU A 591 12.79 -9.16 18.89
C GLU A 591 11.46 -9.63 19.46
N PHE A 592 10.34 -9.25 18.83
CA PHE A 592 9.01 -9.40 19.41
C PHE A 592 8.39 -10.77 19.11
N LEU A 593 7.66 -11.32 20.08
CA LEU A 593 6.83 -12.53 19.92
C LEU A 593 5.41 -12.21 19.41
N LEU A 594 4.84 -11.11 19.91
CA LEU A 594 3.55 -10.53 19.50
C LEU A 594 3.75 -9.04 19.19
N PHE A 595 3.27 -8.58 18.04
CA PHE A 595 3.51 -7.21 17.61
C PHE A 595 2.38 -6.63 16.75
N ARG A 596 2.16 -5.33 16.87
CA ARG A 596 1.40 -4.52 15.93
C ARG A 596 2.05 -4.59 14.56
N SER A 597 1.24 -4.79 13.52
CA SER A 597 1.66 -4.50 12.16
C SER A 597 0.59 -3.73 11.39
N SER A 598 1.04 -2.95 10.41
CA SER A 598 0.19 -2.40 9.37
C SER A 598 1.02 -2.16 8.12
N TRP A 599 0.48 -2.57 6.98
CA TRP A 599 1.02 -2.27 5.67
C TRP A 599 0.03 -1.41 4.91
N GLY A 600 0.51 -0.35 4.28
CA GLY A 600 -0.20 0.39 3.24
C GLY A 600 0.57 0.19 1.96
N ALA A 601 -0.11 -0.21 0.89
CA ALA A 601 0.57 -0.70 -0.30
C ALA A 601 1.33 0.41 -1.01
N ASN A 602 2.59 0.19 -1.38
CA ASN A 602 3.38 1.17 -2.13
C ASN A 602 2.78 1.43 -3.52
N TYR A 603 2.05 0.46 -4.06
CA TYR A 603 1.32 0.54 -5.33
C TYR A 603 0.14 -0.44 -5.31
N PRO A 604 -0.92 -0.21 -6.11
CA PRO A 604 -2.18 -0.94 -6.02
C PRO A 604 -2.13 -2.33 -6.69
N ASP A 605 -1.30 -3.22 -6.17
CA ASP A 605 -1.17 -4.60 -6.66
C ASP A 605 -1.06 -5.61 -5.50
N ALA A 606 -1.69 -6.77 -5.67
CA ALA A 606 -1.69 -7.87 -4.70
C ALA A 606 -0.28 -8.43 -4.40
N GLN A 607 0.67 -8.34 -5.34
CA GLN A 607 2.08 -8.72 -5.11
C GLN A 607 2.67 -8.01 -3.90
N ASN A 608 2.38 -6.71 -3.75
CA ASN A 608 2.96 -5.85 -2.71
C ASN A 608 2.44 -6.19 -1.30
N PHE A 609 1.42 -7.06 -1.18
CA PHE A 609 1.06 -7.73 0.06
C PHE A 609 1.62 -9.15 0.10
N TYR A 610 1.22 -10.00 -0.84
CA TYR A 610 1.42 -11.45 -0.69
C TYR A 610 2.88 -11.88 -0.84
N GLN A 611 3.64 -11.30 -1.76
CA GLN A 611 5.08 -11.52 -1.77
C GLN A 611 5.71 -10.82 -0.55
N SER A 612 5.66 -9.49 -0.51
CA SER A 612 6.50 -8.67 0.38
C SER A 612 6.37 -9.00 1.88
N LEU A 613 5.16 -9.30 2.37
CA LEU A 613 4.87 -9.39 3.81
C LEU A 613 5.02 -10.80 4.40
N PHE A 614 5.00 -11.84 3.57
CA PHE A 614 4.94 -13.24 4.04
C PHE A 614 5.76 -14.22 3.17
N GLY A 615 6.37 -13.77 2.07
CA GLY A 615 7.27 -14.62 1.29
C GLY A 615 8.52 -15.00 2.08
N CYS A 616 8.96 -16.27 1.97
CA CYS A 616 9.98 -16.88 2.84
C CYS A 616 11.31 -16.09 2.95
N SER A 617 11.68 -15.35 1.91
CA SER A 617 12.96 -14.63 1.79
C SER A 617 12.80 -13.11 1.67
N GLN A 618 11.65 -12.55 2.01
CA GLN A 618 11.35 -11.12 1.85
C GLN A 618 11.67 -10.32 3.11
N VAL A 619 12.26 -9.13 2.96
CA VAL A 619 12.77 -8.31 4.08
C VAL A 619 11.63 -7.74 4.93
N GLU A 620 10.48 -7.43 4.34
CA GLU A 620 9.29 -6.90 5.04
C GLU A 620 8.45 -8.03 5.71
N ASN A 621 8.94 -9.27 5.72
CA ASN A 621 8.33 -10.39 6.43
C ASN A 621 8.63 -10.34 7.94
N SER A 622 8.01 -9.36 8.62
CA SER A 622 8.05 -9.17 10.08
C SER A 622 7.79 -10.46 10.87
N ALA A 623 6.95 -11.35 10.32
CA ALA A 623 6.49 -12.56 10.98
C ALA A 623 7.53 -13.68 10.95
N LEU A 624 8.54 -13.63 10.08
CA LEU A 624 9.40 -14.78 9.75
C LEU A 624 8.61 -16.02 9.33
N TYR A 625 7.45 -15.81 8.68
CA TYR A 625 6.62 -16.88 8.14
C TYR A 625 7.27 -17.49 6.89
N CYS A 626 7.18 -18.80 6.74
CA CYS A 626 7.60 -19.47 5.51
C CYS A 626 6.79 -20.76 5.29
N ASN A 627 6.28 -20.93 4.07
CA ASN A 627 5.52 -22.09 3.61
C ASN A 627 5.70 -22.21 2.09
N ASP A 628 6.30 -23.30 1.60
CA ASP A 628 6.63 -23.47 0.17
C ASP A 628 5.40 -23.39 -0.75
N LYS A 629 4.20 -23.74 -0.26
CA LYS A 629 2.94 -23.63 -1.01
C LYS A 629 2.49 -22.19 -1.15
N TYR A 630 2.65 -21.41 -0.09
CA TYR A 630 2.39 -19.97 -0.12
C TYR A 630 3.35 -19.28 -1.09
N ASP A 631 4.63 -19.67 -1.03
CA ASP A 631 5.67 -19.17 -1.92
C ASP A 631 5.43 -19.55 -3.40
N ALA A 632 4.89 -20.74 -3.68
CA ALA A 632 4.45 -21.12 -5.01
C ALA A 632 3.22 -20.31 -5.49
N ALA A 633 2.27 -20.03 -4.60
CA ALA A 633 1.04 -19.30 -4.92
C ALA A 633 1.30 -17.84 -5.32
N TRP A 634 2.10 -17.08 -4.56
CA TRP A 634 2.40 -15.69 -4.96
C TRP A 634 3.31 -15.62 -6.21
N LYS A 635 4.25 -16.56 -6.40
CA LYS A 635 5.07 -16.64 -7.63
C LYS A 635 4.21 -16.90 -8.86
N LYS A 636 3.24 -17.81 -8.78
CA LYS A 636 2.22 -18.05 -9.81
C LYS A 636 1.44 -16.76 -10.14
N GLY A 637 1.07 -15.96 -9.13
CA GLY A 637 0.38 -14.68 -9.31
C GLY A 637 1.25 -13.58 -9.95
N ASN A 638 2.56 -13.61 -9.74
CA ASN A 638 3.51 -12.67 -10.35
C ASN A 638 3.65 -12.89 -11.86
N ILE A 639 3.83 -14.16 -12.27
CA ILE A 639 4.14 -14.55 -13.66
C ILE A 639 2.90 -14.73 -14.55
N ALA A 640 1.69 -14.74 -13.98
CA ALA A 640 0.46 -15.05 -14.71
C ALA A 640 0.05 -13.94 -15.70
N SER A 641 -0.23 -14.35 -16.94
CA SER A 641 -0.46 -13.48 -18.10
C SER A 641 -1.87 -12.87 -18.23
N SER A 642 -2.75 -13.07 -17.25
CA SER A 642 -4.10 -12.48 -17.24
C SER A 642 -4.59 -12.26 -15.81
N GLN A 643 -5.35 -11.19 -15.58
CA GLN A 643 -5.73 -10.79 -14.21
C GLN A 643 -6.50 -11.88 -13.45
N SER A 644 -7.42 -12.63 -14.07
CA SER A 644 -8.12 -13.76 -13.41
C SER A 644 -7.13 -14.79 -12.85
N ALA A 645 -6.12 -15.19 -13.64
CA ALA A 645 -5.11 -16.15 -13.20
C ALA A 645 -4.19 -15.60 -12.10
N ARG A 646 -4.01 -14.26 -12.02
CA ARG A 646 -3.35 -13.60 -10.90
C ARG A 646 -4.22 -13.64 -9.65
N ASP A 647 -5.47 -13.21 -9.78
CA ASP A 647 -6.46 -13.12 -8.71
C ASP A 647 -6.67 -14.50 -8.06
N GLU A 648 -6.80 -15.55 -8.87
CA GLU A 648 -6.89 -16.95 -8.41
C GLU A 648 -5.65 -17.40 -7.61
N ALA A 649 -4.45 -17.01 -8.04
CA ALA A 649 -3.20 -17.38 -7.38
C ALA A 649 -2.97 -16.61 -6.07
N TYR A 650 -3.35 -15.33 -6.00
CA TYR A 650 -3.31 -14.55 -4.76
C TYR A 650 -4.43 -14.94 -3.78
N GLN A 651 -5.59 -15.41 -4.27
CA GLN A 651 -6.62 -16.03 -3.43
C GLN A 651 -6.15 -17.38 -2.84
N GLU A 652 -5.38 -18.17 -3.60
CA GLU A 652 -4.69 -19.36 -3.09
C GLU A 652 -3.68 -19.00 -1.99
N ALA A 653 -2.95 -17.90 -2.14
CA ALA A 653 -2.03 -17.37 -1.13
C ALA A 653 -2.75 -16.91 0.17
N GLU A 654 -3.81 -16.08 0.06
CA GLU A 654 -4.63 -15.67 1.22
C GLU A 654 -5.22 -16.88 1.95
N LYS A 655 -5.72 -17.87 1.19
CA LYS A 655 -6.27 -19.09 1.79
C LYS A 655 -5.24 -19.79 2.69
N ILE A 656 -3.99 -19.90 2.23
CA ILE A 656 -2.93 -20.56 2.99
C ILE A 656 -2.59 -19.77 4.26
N LEU A 657 -2.53 -18.43 4.22
CA LEU A 657 -2.32 -17.62 5.44
C LEU A 657 -3.46 -17.77 6.45
N SER A 658 -4.72 -17.87 5.99
CA SER A 658 -5.85 -18.08 6.88
C SER A 658 -5.93 -19.52 7.42
N ASP A 659 -5.61 -20.53 6.60
CA ASP A 659 -5.56 -21.93 7.05
C ASP A 659 -4.46 -22.11 8.12
N ASP A 660 -3.28 -21.52 7.90
CA ASP A 660 -2.17 -21.49 8.87
C ASP A 660 -2.40 -20.52 10.04
N ALA A 661 -3.43 -19.67 10.00
CA ALA A 661 -3.66 -18.56 10.94
C ALA A 661 -2.38 -17.73 11.19
N ALA A 662 -1.65 -17.39 10.12
CA ALA A 662 -0.29 -16.81 10.18
C ALA A 662 -0.24 -15.39 10.79
N TYR A 663 -1.39 -14.74 10.91
CA TYR A 663 -1.58 -13.38 11.42
C TYR A 663 -3.05 -13.20 11.85
N VAL A 664 -3.36 -12.16 12.62
CA VAL A 664 -4.75 -11.81 12.97
C VAL A 664 -5.11 -10.44 12.35
N PRO A 665 -5.71 -10.39 11.14
CA PRO A 665 -6.22 -9.15 10.55
C PRO A 665 -7.26 -8.51 11.47
N LEU A 666 -7.21 -7.19 11.62
CA LEU A 666 -8.11 -6.43 12.49
C LEU A 666 -9.01 -5.50 11.67
N PHE A 667 -8.43 -4.55 10.95
CA PHE A 667 -9.18 -3.53 10.21
C PHE A 667 -8.40 -2.88 9.05
N ASN A 668 -9.15 -2.38 8.07
CA ASN A 668 -8.68 -1.47 7.03
C ASN A 668 -9.00 -0.01 7.45
N PRO A 669 -8.02 0.90 7.58
CA PRO A 669 -8.29 2.31 7.88
C PRO A 669 -9.12 3.01 6.81
N ILE A 670 -9.84 4.05 7.22
CA ILE A 670 -10.67 4.91 6.36
C ILE A 670 -10.25 6.36 6.61
N ILE A 671 -9.86 7.07 5.55
CA ILE A 671 -9.77 8.54 5.57
C ILE A 671 -11.20 9.09 5.56
N VAL A 672 -11.48 10.05 6.43
CA VAL A 672 -12.75 10.76 6.47
C VAL A 672 -12.49 12.22 6.10
N GLN A 673 -13.17 12.70 5.07
CA GLN A 673 -12.99 14.03 4.49
C GLN A 673 -14.28 14.84 4.51
N LEU A 674 -14.12 16.17 4.50
CA LEU A 674 -15.15 17.12 4.11
C LEU A 674 -14.69 17.85 2.83
N THR A 675 -15.41 17.66 1.73
CA THR A 675 -15.08 18.22 0.41
C THR A 675 -16.25 19.05 -0.10
N LYS A 676 -16.01 20.24 -0.66
CA LYS A 676 -17.10 21.16 -1.04
C LYS A 676 -17.90 20.63 -2.24
N PRO A 677 -19.24 20.78 -2.31
CA PRO A 677 -20.04 20.12 -3.35
C PRO A 677 -19.78 20.63 -4.77
N TYR A 678 -19.23 21.85 -4.90
CA TYR A 678 -18.79 22.40 -6.18
C TYR A 678 -17.47 21.79 -6.69
N ILE A 679 -16.72 21.05 -5.87
CA ILE A 679 -15.60 20.25 -6.33
C ILE A 679 -16.15 18.96 -6.93
N GLN A 680 -15.75 18.69 -8.16
CA GLN A 680 -16.18 17.53 -8.94
C GLN A 680 -14.94 16.80 -9.46
N ASN A 681 -15.06 15.49 -9.67
CA ASN A 681 -13.96 14.62 -10.08
C ASN A 681 -12.73 14.67 -9.12
N TRP A 682 -12.96 14.84 -7.81
CA TRP A 682 -11.89 14.85 -6.80
C TRP A 682 -10.99 13.60 -6.82
N GLY A 683 -11.53 12.46 -7.24
CA GLY A 683 -10.75 11.25 -7.48
C GLY A 683 -10.43 10.43 -6.22
N TYR A 684 -11.33 10.35 -5.24
CA TYR A 684 -11.17 9.46 -4.07
C TYR A 684 -10.80 8.05 -4.52
N ASN A 685 -9.66 7.54 -4.03
CA ASN A 685 -9.19 6.20 -4.33
C ASN A 685 -8.45 5.60 -3.12
N PRO A 686 -8.35 4.27 -3.01
CA PRO A 686 -7.67 3.60 -1.90
C PRO A 686 -6.21 4.00 -1.64
N GLN A 687 -5.47 4.48 -2.65
CA GLN A 687 -4.10 4.97 -2.47
C GLN A 687 -4.03 6.45 -2.08
N ASN A 688 -5.17 7.15 -2.01
CA ASN A 688 -5.25 8.60 -1.79
C ASN A 688 -4.44 9.42 -2.81
N ILE A 689 -4.24 8.92 -4.04
CA ILE A 689 -3.47 9.62 -5.10
C ILE A 689 -4.36 10.70 -5.74
N ILE A 690 -4.05 11.99 -5.53
CA ILE A 690 -4.91 13.08 -6.01
C ILE A 690 -4.32 13.71 -7.28
N TYR A 691 -4.87 13.33 -8.44
CA TYR A 691 -4.54 13.93 -9.73
C TYR A 691 -5.42 15.15 -10.03
N PHE A 692 -4.92 16.35 -9.74
CA PHE A 692 -5.64 17.61 -9.91
C PHE A 692 -6.06 17.87 -11.39
N LYS A 693 -5.46 17.19 -12.37
CA LYS A 693 -5.80 17.36 -13.80
C LYS A 693 -7.25 17.02 -14.14
N TYR A 694 -7.85 16.06 -13.43
CA TYR A 694 -9.22 15.61 -13.68
C TYR A 694 -10.31 16.48 -13.01
N MET A 695 -9.92 17.33 -12.05
CA MET A 695 -10.85 18.08 -11.19
C MET A 695 -11.59 19.19 -11.96
N GLU A 696 -12.86 19.42 -11.59
CA GLU A 696 -13.67 20.54 -12.05
C GLU A 696 -14.20 21.35 -10.84
N ILE A 697 -14.26 22.68 -10.96
CA ILE A 697 -14.80 23.60 -9.93
C ILE A 697 -16.07 24.26 -10.47
N LYS A 698 -17.24 23.75 -10.07
CA LYS A 698 -18.56 24.27 -10.45
C LYS A 698 -19.14 25.16 -9.36
N LYS A 699 -18.44 26.25 -9.04
CA LYS A 699 -18.92 27.25 -8.06
C LYS A 699 -20.23 27.89 -8.59
N PRO A 700 -21.27 28.01 -7.74
CA PRO A 700 -22.58 28.56 -8.12
C PRO A 700 -22.55 30.09 -8.27
#